data_AF-A0A6P5Q8N3-F1
#
_entry.id   AF-A0A6P5Q8N3-F1
#
_cell.length_a   1.000
_cell.length_b   1.000
_cell.length_c   1.000
_cell.angle_alpha   90.00
_cell.angle_beta   90.00
_cell.angle_gamma   90.00
#
_symmetry.space_group_name_H-M   'P 1'
#
loop_
_entity.id
_entity.type
_entity.pdbx_description
1 polymer ?
#
loop_
_entity_poly.entity_id
_entity_poly.type
_entity_poly.pdbx_seq_one_letter_code
_entity_poly.pdbx_strand_id
1 'polypeptide(L)'
;MDGHLSPWPTYTSGQTILYNRKPCSDDSRNRANTCQQQSMNISKPKYLEQLENYLRKELLLLDLSTDSAQELRLQPYREIFEFFIEDFKTYKPLLSSIKNAYEVMLAHQKEKIRSLEPLKAKIVTMNEDCSERVLAMRAEERYEISVLKKEKMNLLKLIDKKNEEKISLQSEVAKLRRSLAEEYLRYLTERDARKILIGDLNELRYQQEDMSLAQNPAGASLAGVPREDPMKLTLALKMTRQDLTRTQMELNTMKANSGDVVPRRDLEMQEKTNMELQEQLESLRADYEEVRKEHELLLQLHMNTLKERDQFYNELQEIQRTSTPRPDWTKCESIIAGGPERWLVLAEGKNSDQLVDVLLEEIGMGLLREKDFFPGLGFGDAIPPFLRFDGPVKNKKPSKKEVVNLLKDAWKERIAEEQKESFPDFFFNFLERRFGVNEAMAWAYTIFENIKLFRSSEIMNQFYAVLMGKNLESVYINQKETLSHLLKELISVDTQNEGSITMEQFSTILKTNFPLKKEEQIQELMEAVGWGPDSSNSDMLNYRSLFHEDEEGQSEPFVQRLWEQYESEKEAYLEELKQELDLDPLEEVTLLKMRGTLMNMDPTMDKQTLSAYLSQAYQIPAIDVPLEDEERQGIISIKVETALDRLRMADTKRVGPREPEPAS
;
A
#
# COMPACT_ATOMS: atom_id res chain seq x y z
N MET A 1 -21.22 -13.76 -15.41
CA MET A 1 -22.00 -12.79 -16.23
C MET A 1 -21.60 -11.43 -15.69
N ASP A 2 -20.41 -11.00 -16.06
CA ASP A 2 -19.77 -9.82 -15.49
C ASP A 2 -20.24 -8.54 -16.18
N GLY A 3 -20.29 -7.47 -15.40
CA GLY A 3 -20.47 -6.10 -15.84
C GLY A 3 -19.89 -5.16 -14.81
N HIS A 4 -18.56 -4.98 -14.85
CA HIS A 4 -17.82 -3.99 -14.07
C HIS A 4 -18.40 -2.58 -14.28
N LEU A 5 -18.93 -1.98 -13.21
CA LEU A 5 -19.34 -0.58 -13.17
C LEU A 5 -18.11 0.30 -12.91
N SER A 6 -17.71 1.02 -13.95
CA SER A 6 -16.84 2.20 -13.83
C SER A 6 -17.64 3.37 -13.22
N PRO A 7 -17.01 4.23 -12.40
CA PRO A 7 -17.66 5.43 -11.91
C PRO A 7 -17.60 6.50 -13.01
N TRP A 8 -18.69 6.66 -13.77
CA TRP A 8 -18.86 7.82 -14.65
C TRP A 8 -19.41 9.03 -13.86
N PRO A 9 -19.02 10.26 -14.25
CA PRO A 9 -19.23 11.44 -13.44
C PRO A 9 -20.58 12.14 -13.72
N THR A 10 -20.94 12.94 -12.73
CA THR A 10 -21.98 13.96 -12.63
C THR A 10 -22.25 14.70 -13.95
N TYR A 11 -23.56 14.90 -14.21
CA TYR A 11 -24.17 15.85 -15.14
C TYR A 11 -23.25 17.00 -15.60
N THR A 12 -22.89 17.02 -16.90
CA THR A 12 -22.55 18.25 -17.61
C THR A 12 -23.61 18.49 -18.69
N SER A 13 -24.52 19.42 -18.41
CA SER A 13 -25.40 20.00 -19.41
C SER A 13 -24.59 20.94 -20.30
N GLY A 14 -24.49 20.66 -21.60
CA GLY A 14 -23.88 21.60 -22.54
C GLY A 14 -23.44 20.96 -23.85
N GLN A 15 -24.38 20.68 -24.76
CA GLN A 15 -24.05 20.44 -26.15
C GLN A 15 -23.48 21.71 -26.79
N THR A 16 -22.19 21.71 -27.02
CA THR A 16 -21.44 22.61 -27.90
C THR A 16 -22.00 22.50 -29.32
N ILE A 17 -22.71 23.53 -29.78
CA ILE A 17 -23.06 23.69 -31.20
C ILE A 17 -21.85 24.30 -31.92
N LEU A 18 -21.27 23.54 -32.85
CA LEU A 18 -20.20 23.95 -33.75
C LEU A 18 -20.67 25.10 -34.65
N TYR A 19 -20.09 26.29 -34.46
CA TYR A 19 -20.14 27.38 -35.43
C TYR A 19 -19.15 27.08 -36.58
N ASN A 20 -19.64 26.54 -37.69
CA ASN A 20 -18.92 26.59 -38.96
C ASN A 20 -19.56 27.64 -39.87
N ARG A 21 -19.06 28.88 -39.78
CA ARG A 21 -19.20 29.89 -40.85
C ARG A 21 -17.81 30.14 -41.41
N LYS A 22 -17.60 29.77 -42.68
CA LYS A 22 -16.50 30.31 -43.48
C LYS A 22 -16.90 31.69 -44.03
N PRO A 23 -15.96 32.65 -44.07
CA PRO A 23 -16.18 33.99 -44.61
C PRO A 23 -15.88 34.03 -46.11
N CYS A 24 -16.73 34.68 -46.90
CA CYS A 24 -16.34 35.19 -48.21
C CYS A 24 -16.62 36.70 -48.26
N SER A 25 -15.57 37.39 -48.69
CA SER A 25 -15.35 38.82 -48.74
C SER A 25 -16.17 39.51 -49.85
N ASP A 26 -16.70 40.68 -49.49
CA ASP A 26 -16.61 41.98 -50.19
C ASP A 26 -16.67 42.02 -51.73
N ASP A 27 -17.70 42.68 -52.27
CA ASP A 27 -17.51 43.83 -53.16
C ASP A 27 -18.85 44.57 -53.42
N SER A 28 -19.01 45.76 -52.85
CA SER A 28 -19.55 46.93 -53.56
C SER A 28 -19.67 48.13 -52.61
N ARG A 29 -18.57 48.87 -52.50
CA ARG A 29 -18.59 50.25 -52.02
C ARG A 29 -19.44 51.13 -52.93
N ASN A 30 -20.41 51.80 -52.32
CA ASN A 30 -20.80 53.19 -52.50
C ASN A 30 -20.79 53.78 -53.93
N ARG A 31 -21.98 53.91 -54.51
CA ARG A 31 -22.36 55.14 -55.22
C ARG A 31 -23.59 55.74 -54.58
N ALA A 32 -23.40 56.93 -54.02
CA ALA A 32 -24.45 57.84 -53.63
C ALA A 32 -25.42 58.03 -54.81
N ASN A 33 -26.71 57.85 -54.54
CA ASN A 33 -27.78 58.50 -55.28
C ASN A 33 -28.95 58.75 -54.32
N THR A 34 -29.06 60.03 -53.97
CA THR A 34 -30.27 60.78 -53.62
C THR A 34 -31.55 60.09 -54.12
N CYS A 35 -32.32 59.49 -53.21
CA CYS A 35 -33.75 59.29 -53.42
C CYS A 35 -34.47 59.48 -52.09
N GLN A 36 -35.14 60.63 -52.03
CA GLN A 36 -36.15 61.10 -51.10
C GLN A 36 -36.67 60.10 -50.07
N GLN A 37 -36.73 60.57 -48.81
CA GLN A 37 -37.82 60.23 -47.90
C GLN A 37 -39.16 60.32 -48.65
N GLN A 38 -39.68 59.17 -49.05
CA GLN A 38 -41.11 58.96 -49.24
C GLN A 38 -41.52 57.88 -48.26
N SER A 39 -42.08 58.32 -47.14
CA SER A 39 -42.97 57.51 -46.33
C SER A 39 -44.16 57.10 -47.21
N MET A 40 -43.99 56.02 -47.99
CA MET A 40 -45.12 55.32 -48.56
C MET A 40 -45.78 54.58 -47.40
N ASN A 41 -46.73 55.26 -46.76
CA ASN A 41 -47.75 54.64 -45.93
C ASN A 41 -48.58 53.70 -46.83
N ILE A 42 -48.03 52.52 -47.12
CA ILE A 42 -48.82 51.40 -47.62
C ILE A 42 -49.57 50.90 -46.38
N SER A 43 -50.83 51.32 -46.24
CA SER A 43 -51.71 50.81 -45.20
C SER A 43 -51.64 49.28 -45.23
N LYS A 44 -51.34 48.64 -44.08
CA LYS A 44 -51.33 47.18 -43.98
C LYS A 44 -52.65 46.64 -44.56
N PRO A 45 -52.60 45.56 -45.36
CA PRO A 45 -53.82 44.93 -45.85
C PRO A 45 -54.70 44.55 -44.67
N LYS A 46 -55.99 44.95 -44.69
CA LYS A 46 -56.94 44.71 -43.58
C LYS A 46 -57.00 43.24 -43.16
N TYR A 47 -56.80 42.32 -44.10
CA TYR A 47 -56.76 40.88 -43.84
C TYR A 47 -55.54 40.44 -43.00
N LEU A 48 -54.36 41.02 -43.28
CA LEU A 48 -53.15 40.75 -42.49
C LEU A 48 -53.31 41.27 -41.05
N GLU A 49 -53.92 42.44 -40.87
CA GLU A 49 -54.22 42.97 -39.53
C GLU A 49 -55.22 42.09 -38.77
N GLN A 50 -56.20 41.50 -39.46
CA GLN A 50 -57.15 40.57 -38.85
C GLN A 50 -56.47 39.28 -38.38
N LEU A 51 -55.60 38.68 -39.20
CA LEU A 51 -54.83 37.49 -38.83
C LEU A 51 -53.85 37.77 -37.69
N GLU A 52 -53.12 38.90 -37.71
CA GLU A 52 -52.22 39.28 -36.62
C GLU A 52 -52.98 39.52 -35.31
N ASN A 53 -54.17 40.13 -35.37
CA ASN A 53 -55.00 40.34 -34.18
C ASN A 53 -55.60 39.04 -33.65
N TYR A 54 -55.96 38.09 -34.52
CA TYR A 54 -56.38 36.74 -34.12
C TYR A 54 -55.24 36.00 -33.43
N LEU A 55 -54.03 36.01 -34.00
CA LEU A 55 -52.83 35.40 -33.38
C LEU A 55 -52.57 35.92 -31.98
N ARG A 56 -52.62 37.25 -31.82
CA ARG A 56 -52.34 37.88 -30.53
C ARG A 56 -53.37 37.48 -29.48
N LYS A 57 -54.65 37.38 -29.84
CA LYS A 57 -55.72 36.95 -28.94
C LYS A 57 -55.56 35.49 -28.53
N GLU A 58 -55.33 34.59 -29.48
CA GLU A 58 -55.15 33.16 -29.19
C GLU A 58 -53.89 32.88 -28.36
N LEU A 59 -52.78 33.59 -28.62
CA LEU A 59 -51.56 33.47 -27.80
C LEU A 59 -51.72 34.04 -26.38
N LEU A 60 -52.61 35.02 -26.18
CA LEU A 60 -52.93 35.58 -24.86
C LEU A 60 -53.79 34.65 -24.01
N LEU A 61 -54.50 33.70 -24.64
CA LEU A 61 -55.36 32.72 -23.97
C LEU A 61 -54.61 31.46 -23.53
N LEU A 62 -53.36 31.26 -23.96
CA LEU A 62 -52.55 30.09 -23.60
C LEU A 62 -51.78 30.33 -22.28
N ASP A 63 -51.95 29.42 -21.32
CA ASP A 63 -51.24 29.44 -20.04
C ASP A 63 -49.82 28.86 -20.22
N LEU A 64 -48.79 29.65 -19.94
CA LEU A 64 -47.39 29.35 -20.31
C LEU A 64 -46.58 28.62 -19.21
N SER A 65 -47.23 28.08 -18.19
CA SER A 65 -46.56 27.58 -16.99
C SER A 65 -46.13 26.10 -17.02
N THR A 66 -46.45 25.34 -18.08
CA THR A 66 -46.13 23.91 -18.20
C THR A 66 -45.15 23.63 -19.35
N ASP A 67 -44.33 22.57 -19.25
CA ASP A 67 -43.40 22.16 -20.33
C ASP A 67 -44.11 21.88 -21.68
N SER A 68 -45.42 21.61 -21.65
CA SER A 68 -46.27 21.48 -22.84
C SER A 68 -46.63 22.82 -23.53
N ALA A 69 -46.33 23.96 -22.91
CA ALA A 69 -46.70 25.29 -23.39
C ALA A 69 -46.07 25.62 -24.75
N GLN A 70 -44.87 25.12 -25.02
CA GLN A 70 -44.20 25.33 -26.32
C GLN A 70 -44.91 24.57 -27.45
N GLU A 71 -45.46 23.39 -27.19
CA GLU A 71 -46.23 22.63 -28.18
C GLU A 71 -47.62 23.24 -28.41
N LEU A 72 -48.28 23.67 -27.33
CA LEU A 72 -49.60 24.32 -27.40
C LEU A 72 -49.53 25.65 -28.15
N ARG A 73 -48.40 26.37 -28.02
CA ARG A 73 -48.14 27.61 -28.75
C ARG A 73 -48.10 27.42 -30.26
N LEU A 74 -47.73 26.25 -30.79
CA LEU A 74 -47.67 26.01 -32.23
C LEU A 74 -49.06 25.92 -32.89
N GLN A 75 -50.11 25.67 -32.11
CA GLN A 75 -51.46 25.47 -32.62
C GLN A 75 -52.07 26.75 -33.24
N PRO A 76 -52.07 27.92 -32.56
CA PRO A 76 -52.50 29.18 -33.18
C PRO A 76 -51.72 29.56 -34.45
N TYR A 77 -50.41 29.31 -34.48
CA TYR A 77 -49.60 29.57 -35.68
C TYR A 77 -49.97 28.63 -36.84
N ARG A 78 -50.29 27.36 -36.56
CA ARG A 78 -50.71 26.38 -37.56
C ARG A 78 -52.05 26.75 -38.19
N GLU A 79 -53.00 27.22 -37.38
CA GLU A 79 -54.32 27.66 -37.82
C GLU A 79 -54.23 28.91 -38.70
N ILE A 80 -53.44 29.90 -38.29
CA ILE A 80 -53.24 31.13 -39.07
C ILE A 80 -52.49 30.86 -40.37
N PHE A 81 -51.53 29.94 -40.35
CA PHE A 81 -50.87 29.52 -41.57
C PHE A 81 -51.83 28.80 -42.53
N GLU A 82 -52.81 28.05 -42.02
CA GLU A 82 -53.87 27.47 -42.87
C GLU A 82 -54.76 28.57 -43.47
N PHE A 83 -55.28 29.50 -42.66
CA PHE A 83 -56.07 30.63 -43.16
C PHE A 83 -55.29 31.49 -44.17
N PHE A 84 -53.99 31.64 -43.96
CA PHE A 84 -53.12 32.31 -44.92
C PHE A 84 -53.02 31.52 -46.23
N ILE A 85 -52.75 30.21 -46.17
CA ILE A 85 -52.63 29.34 -47.36
C ILE A 85 -53.94 29.27 -48.15
N GLU A 86 -55.09 29.23 -47.48
CA GLU A 86 -56.40 29.13 -48.12
C GLU A 86 -56.72 30.30 -49.06
N ASP A 87 -56.23 31.49 -48.73
CA ASP A 87 -56.42 32.71 -49.52
C ASP A 87 -55.53 32.79 -50.78
N PHE A 88 -54.41 32.07 -50.83
CA PHE A 88 -53.49 32.05 -51.98
C PHE A 88 -53.87 31.01 -53.03
N LYS A 89 -54.81 31.34 -53.93
CA LYS A 89 -55.31 30.40 -54.96
C LYS A 89 -54.21 29.81 -55.87
N THR A 90 -53.17 30.57 -56.22
CA THR A 90 -52.13 30.15 -57.17
C THR A 90 -51.01 29.32 -56.53
N TYR A 91 -50.64 29.62 -55.29
CA TYR A 91 -49.49 29.01 -54.60
C TYR A 91 -49.89 27.99 -53.51
N LYS A 92 -51.19 27.83 -53.24
CA LYS A 92 -51.75 26.90 -52.24
C LYS A 92 -51.18 25.48 -52.33
N PRO A 93 -51.08 24.80 -53.50
CA PRO A 93 -50.56 23.43 -53.56
C PRO A 93 -49.11 23.30 -53.04
N LEU A 94 -48.27 24.30 -53.32
CA LEU A 94 -46.87 24.32 -52.87
C LEU A 94 -46.79 24.58 -51.36
N LEU A 95 -47.51 25.58 -50.85
CA LEU A 95 -47.48 25.93 -49.43
C LEU A 95 -48.10 24.83 -48.55
N SER A 96 -49.18 24.18 -49.01
CA SER A 96 -49.75 23.01 -48.33
C SER A 96 -48.80 21.82 -48.32
N SER A 97 -48.04 21.58 -49.40
CA SER A 97 -47.02 20.53 -49.46
C SER A 97 -45.89 20.78 -48.44
N ILE A 98 -45.40 22.02 -48.36
CA ILE A 98 -44.39 22.44 -47.38
C ILE A 98 -44.94 22.26 -45.95
N LYS A 99 -46.16 22.73 -45.67
CA LYS A 99 -46.81 22.55 -44.37
C LYS A 99 -46.89 21.08 -43.97
N ASN A 100 -47.39 20.23 -44.87
CA ASN A 100 -47.56 18.80 -44.62
C ASN A 100 -46.22 18.11 -44.30
N ALA A 101 -45.13 18.44 -45.00
CA ALA A 101 -43.81 17.89 -44.73
C ALA A 101 -43.34 18.17 -43.28
N TYR A 102 -43.54 19.39 -42.78
CA TYR A 102 -43.21 19.73 -41.40
C TYR A 102 -44.19 19.11 -40.39
N GLU A 103 -45.48 19.01 -40.71
CA GLU A 103 -46.47 18.39 -39.82
C GLU A 103 -46.21 16.89 -39.62
N VAL A 104 -45.86 16.17 -40.68
CA VAL A 104 -45.47 14.75 -40.61
C VAL A 104 -44.22 14.56 -39.75
N MET A 105 -43.21 15.41 -39.93
CA MET A 105 -41.99 15.34 -39.11
C MET A 105 -42.25 15.64 -37.63
N LEU A 106 -43.07 16.64 -37.32
CA LEU A 106 -43.46 16.96 -35.94
C LEU A 106 -44.24 15.80 -35.31
N ALA A 107 -45.16 15.16 -36.05
CA ALA A 107 -45.89 14.00 -35.56
C ALA A 107 -44.96 12.81 -35.25
N HIS A 108 -43.99 12.54 -36.14
CA HIS A 108 -42.98 11.51 -35.92
C HIS A 108 -42.13 11.78 -34.67
N GLN A 109 -41.71 13.03 -34.46
CA GLN A 109 -40.95 13.42 -33.26
C GLN A 109 -41.76 13.26 -31.97
N LYS A 110 -43.04 13.63 -31.97
CA LYS A 110 -43.94 13.43 -30.82
C LYS A 110 -44.10 11.96 -30.46
N GLU A 111 -44.24 11.10 -31.45
CA GLU A 111 -44.32 9.65 -31.22
C GLU A 111 -43.01 9.07 -30.67
N LYS A 112 -41.87 9.58 -31.15
CA LYS A 112 -40.56 9.22 -30.60
C LYS A 112 -40.40 9.67 -29.14
N ILE A 113 -40.91 10.85 -28.78
CA ILE A 113 -40.88 11.33 -27.39
C ILE A 113 -41.75 10.43 -26.49
N ARG A 114 -42.98 10.11 -26.94
CA ARG A 114 -43.89 9.21 -26.21
C ARG A 114 -43.32 7.82 -25.98
N SER A 115 -42.62 7.25 -26.96
CA SER A 115 -41.99 5.93 -26.79
C SER A 115 -40.79 5.95 -25.83
N LEU A 116 -40.17 7.11 -25.61
CA LEU A 116 -39.05 7.27 -24.67
C LEU A 116 -39.48 7.53 -23.22
N GLU A 117 -40.70 8.03 -22.97
CA GLU A 117 -41.20 8.32 -21.61
C GLU A 117 -41.23 7.09 -20.68
N PRO A 118 -41.73 5.91 -21.09
CA PRO A 118 -41.70 4.71 -20.25
C PRO A 118 -40.28 4.25 -19.92
N LEU A 119 -39.33 4.45 -20.83
CA LEU A 119 -37.92 4.11 -20.59
C LEU A 119 -37.29 5.05 -19.55
N LYS A 120 -37.58 6.35 -19.62
CA LYS A 120 -37.17 7.30 -18.58
C LYS A 120 -37.73 6.92 -17.21
N ALA A 121 -39.02 6.58 -17.14
CA ALA A 121 -39.65 6.13 -15.90
C ALA A 121 -38.98 4.87 -15.33
N LYS A 122 -38.69 3.88 -16.19
CA LYS A 122 -38.01 2.63 -15.77
C LYS A 122 -36.58 2.88 -15.27
N ILE A 123 -35.86 3.82 -15.86
CA ILE A 123 -34.51 4.21 -15.41
C ILE A 123 -34.60 4.83 -14.00
N VAL A 124 -35.57 5.71 -13.76
CA VAL A 124 -35.78 6.33 -12.45
C VAL A 124 -36.07 5.26 -11.38
N THR A 125 -37.01 4.36 -11.65
CA THR A 125 -37.33 3.28 -10.69
C THR A 125 -36.14 2.35 -10.45
N MET A 126 -35.38 2.00 -11.49
CA MET A 126 -34.19 1.15 -11.33
C MET A 126 -33.09 1.86 -10.51
N ASN A 127 -32.94 3.19 -10.69
CA ASN A 127 -31.99 3.98 -9.93
C ASN A 127 -32.40 4.08 -8.45
N GLU A 128 -33.69 4.26 -8.17
CA GLU A 128 -34.26 4.22 -6.82
C GLU A 128 -34.00 2.86 -6.15
N ASP A 129 -34.31 1.75 -6.82
CA ASP A 129 -34.04 0.38 -6.33
C ASP A 129 -32.55 0.14 -6.06
N CYS A 130 -31.66 0.59 -6.95
CA CYS A 130 -30.22 0.50 -6.74
C CYS A 130 -29.77 1.32 -5.53
N SER A 131 -30.30 2.53 -5.37
CA SER A 131 -29.98 3.41 -4.24
C SER A 131 -30.42 2.80 -2.90
N GLU A 132 -31.60 2.17 -2.84
CA GLU A 132 -32.08 1.47 -1.65
C GLU A 132 -31.18 0.28 -1.28
N ARG A 133 -30.76 -0.52 -2.28
CA ARG A 133 -29.83 -1.64 -2.03
C ARG A 133 -28.50 -1.17 -1.48
N VAL A 134 -27.94 -0.09 -2.01
CA VAL A 134 -26.69 0.49 -1.49
C VAL A 134 -26.87 0.99 -0.06
N LEU A 135 -28.00 1.63 0.26
CA LEU A 135 -28.29 2.07 1.63
C LEU A 135 -28.44 0.90 2.60
N ALA A 136 -29.07 -0.19 2.17
CA ALA A 136 -29.23 -1.41 2.96
C ALA A 136 -27.87 -2.07 3.26
N MET A 137 -27.03 -2.29 2.25
CA MET A 137 -25.68 -2.84 2.43
C MET A 137 -24.84 -1.98 3.39
N ARG A 138 -24.85 -0.65 3.22
CA ARG A 138 -24.15 0.26 4.12
C ARG A 138 -24.67 0.21 5.56
N ALA A 139 -25.96 -0.11 5.77
CA ALA A 139 -26.52 -0.25 7.10
C ALA A 139 -26.05 -1.54 7.78
N GLU A 140 -25.97 -2.64 7.02
CA GLU A 140 -25.44 -3.92 7.48
C GLU A 140 -23.95 -3.81 7.82
N GLU A 141 -23.13 -3.22 6.93
CA GLU A 141 -21.71 -2.96 7.19
C GLU A 141 -21.49 -2.14 8.48
N ARG A 142 -22.30 -1.09 8.71
CA ARG A 142 -22.22 -0.30 9.95
C ARG A 142 -22.55 -1.13 11.19
N TYR A 143 -23.52 -2.04 11.09
CA TYR A 143 -23.87 -2.93 12.18
C TYR A 143 -22.75 -3.91 12.48
N GLU A 144 -22.17 -4.55 11.46
CA GLU A 144 -21.05 -5.47 11.59
C GLU A 144 -19.82 -4.78 12.20
N ILE A 145 -19.46 -3.59 11.70
CA ILE A 145 -18.37 -2.79 12.26
C ILE A 145 -18.63 -2.48 13.74
N SER A 146 -19.89 -2.19 14.13
CA SER A 146 -20.21 -1.96 15.54
C SER A 146 -20.07 -3.22 16.39
N VAL A 147 -20.41 -4.39 15.87
CA VAL A 147 -20.26 -5.67 16.58
C VAL A 147 -18.77 -6.00 16.75
N LEU A 148 -17.99 -5.92 15.66
CA LEU A 148 -16.55 -6.15 15.68
C LEU A 148 -15.81 -5.20 16.61
N LYS A 149 -16.22 -3.92 16.66
CA LYS A 149 -15.66 -2.95 17.63
C LYS A 149 -15.91 -3.35 19.08
N LYS A 150 -17.11 -3.88 19.39
CA LYS A 150 -17.43 -4.37 20.75
C LYS A 150 -16.61 -5.61 21.09
N GLU A 151 -16.46 -6.53 20.15
CA GLU A 151 -15.65 -7.74 20.33
C GLU A 151 -14.17 -7.39 20.53
N LYS A 152 -13.61 -6.49 19.71
CA LYS A 152 -12.25 -5.96 19.90
C LYS A 152 -12.05 -5.40 21.30
N MET A 153 -13.00 -4.59 21.80
CA MET A 153 -12.93 -4.03 23.15
C MET A 153 -12.96 -5.13 24.23
N ASN A 154 -13.76 -6.19 24.05
CA ASN A 154 -13.82 -7.31 24.97
C ASN A 154 -12.51 -8.11 24.99
N LEU A 155 -11.93 -8.35 23.81
CA LEU A 155 -10.65 -9.05 23.67
C LEU A 155 -9.51 -8.25 24.31
N LEU A 156 -9.48 -6.93 24.14
CA LEU A 156 -8.48 -6.07 24.80
C LEU A 156 -8.58 -6.18 26.33
N LYS A 157 -9.79 -6.10 26.90
CA LYS A 157 -9.99 -6.29 28.34
C LYS A 157 -9.53 -7.66 28.83
N LEU A 158 -9.73 -8.71 28.02
CA LEU A 158 -9.27 -10.05 28.36
C LEU A 158 -7.74 -10.14 28.33
N ILE A 159 -7.09 -9.51 27.34
CA ILE A 159 -5.63 -9.43 27.25
C ILE A 159 -5.06 -8.71 28.48
N ASP A 160 -5.64 -7.59 28.88
CA ASP A 160 -5.23 -6.83 30.05
C ASP A 160 -5.32 -7.69 31.32
N LYS A 161 -6.46 -8.38 31.52
CA LYS A 161 -6.63 -9.31 32.64
C LYS A 161 -5.59 -10.43 32.64
N LYS A 162 -5.29 -11.01 31.47
CA LYS A 162 -4.26 -12.07 31.35
C LYS A 162 -2.85 -11.55 31.59
N ASN A 163 -2.56 -10.30 31.22
CA ASN A 163 -1.29 -9.66 31.53
C ASN A 163 -1.13 -9.39 33.03
N GLU A 164 -2.19 -8.95 33.71
CA GLU A 164 -2.19 -8.81 35.18
C GLU A 164 -1.96 -10.15 35.88
N GLU A 165 -2.66 -11.21 35.46
CA GLU A 165 -2.46 -12.57 35.97
C GLU A 165 -1.02 -13.05 35.77
N LYS A 166 -0.44 -12.81 34.57
CA LYS A 166 0.95 -13.14 34.26
C LYS A 166 1.94 -12.42 35.18
N ILE A 167 1.76 -11.12 35.41
CA ILE A 167 2.63 -10.33 36.29
C ILE A 167 2.53 -10.85 37.73
N SER A 168 1.32 -11.15 38.20
CA SER A 168 1.09 -11.72 39.52
C SER A 168 1.82 -13.05 39.70
N LEU A 169 1.65 -13.99 38.76
CA LEU A 169 2.31 -15.30 38.78
C LEU A 169 3.84 -15.18 38.69
N GLN A 170 4.36 -14.27 37.87
CA GLN A 170 5.81 -14.02 37.82
C GLN A 170 6.35 -13.52 39.16
N SER A 171 5.59 -12.67 39.87
CA SER A 171 5.97 -12.20 41.21
C SER A 171 6.01 -13.34 42.23
N GLU A 172 5.07 -14.29 42.13
CA GLU A 172 4.99 -15.45 43.00
C GLU A 172 6.13 -16.44 42.73
N VAL A 173 6.42 -16.73 41.47
CA VAL A 173 7.59 -17.53 41.06
C VAL A 173 8.89 -16.91 41.57
N ALA A 174 9.03 -15.59 41.50
CA ALA A 174 10.21 -14.89 42.03
C ALA A 174 10.34 -15.04 43.56
N LYS A 175 9.22 -15.01 44.29
CA LYS A 175 9.21 -15.25 45.75
C LYS A 175 9.59 -16.69 46.07
N LEU A 176 9.02 -17.68 45.36
CA LEU A 176 9.33 -19.10 45.55
C LEU A 176 10.79 -19.42 45.25
N ARG A 177 11.37 -18.81 44.20
CA ARG A 177 12.81 -18.95 43.91
C ARG A 177 13.68 -18.41 45.03
N ARG A 178 13.30 -17.27 45.63
CA ARG A 178 14.01 -16.71 46.80
C ARG A 178 13.91 -17.62 48.02
N SER A 179 12.70 -18.09 48.38
CA SER A 179 12.54 -18.98 49.53
C SER A 179 13.28 -20.31 49.34
N LEU A 180 13.27 -20.85 48.11
CA LEU A 180 14.04 -22.05 47.79
C LEU A 180 15.55 -21.83 47.97
N ALA A 181 16.08 -20.69 47.53
CA ALA A 181 17.49 -20.34 47.72
C ALA A 181 17.85 -20.19 49.20
N GLU A 182 16.97 -19.59 50.01
CA GLU A 182 17.14 -19.48 51.46
C GLU A 182 17.16 -20.85 52.15
N GLU A 183 16.25 -21.76 51.78
CA GLU A 183 16.24 -23.13 52.30
C GLU A 183 17.46 -23.95 51.87
N TYR A 184 17.92 -23.80 50.62
CA TYR A 184 19.17 -24.41 50.18
C TYR A 184 20.37 -23.91 50.99
N LEU A 185 20.42 -22.62 51.31
CA LEU A 185 21.47 -22.05 52.15
C LEU A 185 21.41 -22.62 53.58
N ARG A 186 20.22 -22.70 54.18
CA ARG A 186 20.02 -23.31 55.50
C ARG A 186 20.52 -24.76 55.52
N TYR A 187 20.13 -25.55 54.53
CA TYR A 187 20.59 -26.93 54.39
C TYR A 187 22.11 -27.04 54.31
N LEU A 188 22.78 -26.16 53.55
CA LEU A 188 24.24 -26.14 53.48
C LEU A 188 24.87 -25.80 54.83
N THR A 189 24.36 -24.80 55.54
CA THR A 189 24.87 -24.43 56.86
C THR A 189 24.69 -25.55 57.89
N GLU A 190 23.54 -26.24 57.88
CA GLU A 190 23.31 -27.40 58.75
C GLU A 190 24.26 -28.56 58.39
N ARG A 191 24.44 -28.85 57.11
CA ARG A 191 25.36 -29.90 56.64
C ARG A 191 26.78 -29.63 57.12
N ASP A 192 27.24 -28.39 57.01
CA ASP A 192 28.58 -28.00 57.43
C ASP A 192 28.73 -28.08 58.96
N ALA A 193 27.71 -27.67 59.73
CA ALA A 193 27.67 -27.84 61.18
C ALA A 193 27.72 -29.32 61.61
N ARG A 194 26.97 -30.20 60.92
CA ARG A 194 27.02 -31.67 61.16
C ARG A 194 28.40 -32.24 60.88
N LYS A 195 29.08 -31.75 59.84
CA LYS A 195 30.44 -32.19 59.49
C LYS A 195 31.44 -31.82 60.58
N ILE A 196 31.34 -30.63 61.16
CA ILE A 196 32.16 -30.18 62.29
C ILE A 196 31.90 -31.09 63.51
N LEU A 197 30.63 -31.31 63.87
CA LEU A 197 30.25 -32.11 65.03
C LEU A 197 30.71 -33.58 64.95
N ILE A 198 30.71 -34.17 63.74
CA ILE A 198 31.29 -35.50 63.49
C ILE A 198 32.81 -35.48 63.69
N GLY A 199 33.49 -34.40 63.28
CA GLY A 199 34.91 -34.19 63.55
C GLY A 199 35.21 -34.20 65.04
N ASP A 200 34.49 -33.39 65.81
CA ASP A 200 34.64 -33.29 67.26
C ASP A 200 34.37 -34.63 67.97
N LEU A 201 33.33 -35.36 67.56
CA LEU A 201 33.01 -36.69 68.09
C LEU A 201 34.13 -37.71 67.86
N ASN A 202 34.73 -37.69 66.67
CA ASN A 202 35.84 -38.58 66.36
C ASN A 202 37.08 -38.22 67.20
N GLU A 203 37.36 -36.93 67.39
CA GLU A 203 38.46 -36.46 68.22
C GLU A 203 38.29 -36.87 69.70
N LEU A 204 37.08 -36.74 70.24
CA LEU A 204 36.75 -37.24 71.59
C LEU A 204 36.91 -38.76 71.71
N ARG A 205 36.55 -39.51 70.66
CA ARG A 205 36.73 -40.97 70.63
C ARG A 205 38.22 -41.34 70.65
N TYR A 206 39.06 -40.65 69.88
CA TYR A 206 40.51 -40.85 69.92
C TYR A 206 41.08 -40.54 71.32
N GLN A 207 40.65 -39.45 71.96
CA GLN A 207 41.06 -39.10 73.32
C GLN A 207 40.64 -40.16 74.36
N GLN A 208 39.46 -40.75 74.20
CA GLN A 208 38.95 -41.80 75.09
C GLN A 208 39.69 -43.14 74.89
N GLU A 209 40.01 -43.51 73.65
CA GLU A 209 40.81 -44.69 73.33
C GLU A 209 42.24 -44.55 73.88
N ASP A 210 42.88 -43.38 73.76
CA ASP A 210 44.19 -43.08 74.35
C ASP A 210 44.18 -43.12 75.88
N MET A 211 43.12 -42.59 76.52
CA MET A 211 42.91 -42.69 77.97
C MET A 211 42.69 -44.14 78.45
N SER A 212 42.02 -44.97 77.65
CA SER A 212 41.78 -46.38 77.96
C SER A 212 43.05 -47.24 77.87
N LEU A 213 43.94 -46.91 76.92
CA LEU A 213 45.26 -47.53 76.77
C LEU A 213 46.21 -47.12 77.91
N ALA A 214 46.03 -45.93 78.48
CA ALA A 214 46.78 -45.46 79.64
C ALA A 214 46.33 -46.08 80.98
N GLN A 215 45.10 -46.60 81.10
CA GLN A 215 44.54 -47.14 82.36
C GLN A 215 44.75 -48.64 82.59
N ASN A 216 45.33 -49.40 81.65
CA ASN A 216 45.58 -50.84 81.84
C ASN A 216 47.02 -51.25 81.51
N PRO A 217 47.96 -51.18 82.47
CA PRO A 217 49.14 -52.00 82.47
C PRO A 217 48.95 -53.20 83.43
N ALA A 218 49.13 -54.40 82.88
CA ALA A 218 49.34 -55.70 83.54
C ALA A 218 48.12 -56.60 83.81
N GLY A 219 48.17 -57.79 83.19
CA GLY A 219 48.31 -59.01 84.00
C GLY A 219 47.15 -60.01 84.04
N ALA A 220 47.24 -60.99 83.15
CA ALA A 220 47.12 -62.43 83.43
C ALA A 220 45.78 -63.12 83.76
N SER A 221 45.72 -64.37 83.28
CA SER A 221 45.01 -65.55 83.81
C SER A 221 43.54 -65.72 83.42
N LEU A 222 43.25 -66.66 82.51
CA LEU A 222 43.00 -68.10 82.76
C LEU A 222 41.60 -68.38 83.34
N ALA A 223 40.85 -69.15 82.54
CA ALA A 223 39.85 -70.16 82.89
C ALA A 223 39.25 -70.16 84.31
N GLY A 224 37.91 -70.10 84.37
CA GLY A 224 37.16 -70.57 85.52
C GLY A 224 35.81 -69.89 85.65
N VAL A 225 34.74 -70.60 85.29
CA VAL A 225 33.36 -70.26 85.68
C VAL A 225 33.29 -70.27 87.21
N PRO A 226 33.03 -69.15 87.90
CA PRO A 226 32.68 -69.17 89.31
C PRO A 226 31.16 -69.25 89.39
N ARG A 227 30.67 -70.42 89.82
CA ARG A 227 29.30 -70.61 90.31
C ARG A 227 28.97 -69.45 91.27
N GLU A 228 28.03 -68.60 90.87
CA GLU A 228 27.72 -67.37 91.60
C GLU A 228 27.19 -67.67 93.01
N ASP A 229 27.75 -66.93 93.97
CA ASP A 229 27.44 -66.98 95.39
C ASP A 229 25.98 -66.50 95.64
N PRO A 230 25.14 -67.26 96.39
CA PRO A 230 23.75 -66.90 96.66
C PRO A 230 23.55 -65.50 97.27
N MET A 231 24.58 -64.95 97.94
CA MET A 231 24.56 -63.57 98.43
C MET A 231 24.58 -62.53 97.30
N LYS A 232 25.30 -62.79 96.19
CA LYS A 232 25.34 -61.90 95.01
C LYS A 232 24.01 -61.87 94.28
N LEU A 233 23.36 -63.03 94.15
CA LEU A 233 22.00 -63.10 93.59
C LEU A 233 21.00 -62.35 94.45
N THR A 234 21.13 -62.41 95.78
CA THR A 234 20.26 -61.67 96.71
C THR A 234 20.46 -60.14 96.60
N LEU A 235 21.71 -59.69 96.44
CA LEU A 235 22.04 -58.28 96.22
C LEU A 235 21.54 -57.80 94.85
N ALA A 236 21.72 -58.59 93.79
CA ALA A 236 21.19 -58.31 92.46
C ALA A 236 19.65 -58.25 92.44
N LEU A 237 18.97 -59.12 93.19
CA LEU A 237 17.52 -59.09 93.35
C LEU A 237 17.05 -57.83 94.10
N LYS A 238 17.84 -57.34 95.07
CA LYS A 238 17.55 -56.07 95.75
C LYS A 238 17.77 -54.87 94.83
N MET A 239 18.84 -54.86 94.03
CA MET A 239 19.14 -53.82 93.05
C MET A 239 18.05 -53.76 91.97
N THR A 240 17.68 -54.89 91.39
CA THR A 240 16.61 -54.98 90.37
C THR A 240 15.25 -54.55 90.91
N ARG A 241 14.94 -54.82 92.18
CA ARG A 241 13.72 -54.29 92.83
C ARG A 241 13.76 -52.77 92.99
N GLN A 242 14.90 -52.19 93.33
CA GLN A 242 15.06 -50.73 93.39
C GLN A 242 14.97 -50.08 92.00
N ASP A 243 15.61 -50.68 90.99
CA ASP A 243 15.54 -50.20 89.61
C ASP A 243 14.12 -50.32 89.04
N LEU A 244 13.39 -51.40 89.38
CA LEU A 244 11.98 -51.53 89.06
C LEU A 244 11.16 -50.39 89.68
N THR A 245 11.38 -50.06 90.96
CA THR A 245 10.67 -48.94 91.58
C THR A 245 11.03 -47.59 90.96
N ARG A 246 12.29 -47.38 90.57
CA ARG A 246 12.73 -46.14 89.91
C ARG A 246 12.09 -45.99 88.53
N THR A 247 12.17 -47.03 87.70
CA THR A 247 11.54 -47.07 86.37
C THR A 247 10.03 -46.94 86.45
N GLN A 248 9.39 -47.53 87.47
CA GLN A 248 7.95 -47.36 87.70
C GLN A 248 7.59 -45.91 88.05
N MET A 249 8.41 -45.23 88.86
CA MET A 249 8.24 -43.81 89.15
C MET A 249 8.45 -42.94 87.91
N GLU A 250 9.51 -43.16 87.14
CA GLU A 250 9.77 -42.45 85.88
C GLU A 250 8.64 -42.67 84.87
N LEU A 251 8.13 -43.90 84.76
CA LEU A 251 6.97 -44.24 83.92
C LEU A 251 5.72 -43.48 84.39
N ASN A 252 5.49 -43.40 85.69
CA ASN A 252 4.35 -42.67 86.25
C ASN A 252 4.49 -41.16 86.01
N THR A 253 5.69 -40.60 86.12
CA THR A 253 5.98 -39.19 85.82
C THR A 253 5.82 -38.91 84.32
N MET A 254 6.31 -39.79 83.44
CA MET A 254 6.08 -39.68 82.00
C MET A 254 4.60 -39.80 81.65
N LYS A 255 3.85 -40.71 82.29
CA LYS A 255 2.39 -40.83 82.13
C LYS A 255 1.64 -39.57 82.59
N ALA A 256 2.07 -38.97 83.69
CA ALA A 256 1.48 -37.72 84.19
C ALA A 256 1.78 -36.55 83.24
N ASN A 257 3.02 -36.43 82.75
CA ASN A 257 3.42 -35.39 81.79
C ASN A 257 2.82 -35.57 80.40
N SER A 258 2.46 -36.81 80.02
CA SER A 258 1.82 -37.12 78.72
C SER A 258 0.29 -37.08 78.76
N GLY A 259 -0.32 -36.98 79.95
CA GLY A 259 -1.78 -36.93 80.13
C GLY A 259 -2.44 -35.65 79.61
N ASP A 260 -1.67 -34.60 79.32
CA ASP A 260 -2.16 -33.25 79.00
C ASP A 260 -1.55 -32.68 77.69
N VAL A 261 -1.16 -33.53 76.74
CA VAL A 261 -0.35 -33.10 75.58
C VAL A 261 -1.16 -32.55 74.39
N VAL A 262 -2.50 -32.67 74.37
CA VAL A 262 -3.33 -31.89 73.44
C VAL A 262 -4.66 -31.54 74.11
N PRO A 263 -4.92 -30.26 74.45
CA PRO A 263 -6.23 -29.83 74.91
C PRO A 263 -7.30 -30.22 73.89
N ARG A 264 -8.38 -30.89 74.32
CA ARG A 264 -9.49 -31.31 73.42
C ARG A 264 -9.98 -30.19 72.51
N ARG A 265 -9.96 -28.95 73.00
CA ARG A 265 -10.28 -27.74 72.24
C ARG A 265 -9.40 -27.56 71.00
N ASP A 266 -8.09 -27.80 71.11
CA ASP A 266 -7.15 -27.64 70.00
C ASP A 266 -7.32 -28.75 68.98
N LEU A 267 -7.62 -29.98 69.43
CA LEU A 267 -7.97 -31.10 68.58
C LEU A 267 -9.27 -30.83 67.79
N GLU A 268 -10.33 -30.40 68.48
CA GLU A 268 -11.61 -30.04 67.85
C GLU A 268 -11.46 -28.87 66.87
N MET A 269 -10.63 -27.87 67.19
CA MET A 269 -10.30 -26.78 66.26
C MET A 269 -9.55 -27.30 65.03
N GLN A 270 -8.55 -28.17 65.21
CA GLN A 270 -7.79 -28.75 64.10
C GLN A 270 -8.65 -29.67 63.21
N GLU A 271 -9.54 -30.46 63.80
CA GLU A 271 -10.51 -31.28 63.07
C GLU A 271 -11.46 -30.42 62.24
N LYS A 272 -11.97 -29.32 62.81
CA LYS A 272 -12.81 -28.37 62.08
C LYS A 272 -12.07 -27.73 60.92
N THR A 273 -10.82 -27.28 61.13
CA THR A 273 -10.01 -26.71 60.03
C THR A 273 -9.70 -27.74 58.96
N ASN A 274 -9.47 -29.01 59.31
CA ASN A 274 -9.26 -30.08 58.33
C ASN A 274 -10.52 -30.33 57.50
N MET A 275 -11.69 -30.32 58.13
CA MET A 275 -12.97 -30.43 57.41
C MET A 275 -13.18 -29.26 56.45
N GLU A 276 -12.97 -28.02 56.90
CA GLU A 276 -13.08 -26.83 56.05
C GLU A 276 -12.09 -26.86 54.87
N LEU A 277 -10.85 -27.31 55.11
CA LEU A 277 -9.86 -27.49 54.05
C LEU A 277 -10.23 -28.61 53.06
N GLN A 278 -10.84 -29.70 53.54
CA GLN A 278 -11.33 -30.78 52.67
C GLN A 278 -12.47 -30.30 51.77
N GLU A 279 -13.41 -29.54 52.31
CA GLU A 279 -14.50 -28.96 51.51
C GLU A 279 -13.97 -27.98 50.46
N GLN A 280 -12.99 -27.13 50.81
CA GLN A 280 -12.31 -26.25 49.86
C GLN A 280 -11.53 -27.02 48.78
N LEU A 281 -10.90 -28.14 49.13
CA LEU A 281 -10.20 -28.98 48.15
C LEU A 281 -11.18 -29.68 47.20
N GLU A 282 -12.35 -30.09 47.68
CA GLU A 282 -13.41 -30.67 46.85
C GLU A 282 -14.01 -29.64 45.91
N SER A 283 -14.28 -28.41 46.38
CA SER A 283 -14.78 -27.33 45.53
C SER A 283 -13.75 -26.95 44.47
N LEU A 284 -12.48 -26.79 44.84
CA LEU A 284 -11.41 -26.45 43.90
C LEU A 284 -11.17 -27.55 42.86
N ARG A 285 -11.35 -28.82 43.24
CA ARG A 285 -11.29 -29.94 42.30
C ARG A 285 -12.44 -29.90 41.30
N ALA A 286 -13.65 -29.55 41.73
CA ALA A 286 -14.80 -29.39 40.84
C ALA A 286 -14.59 -28.24 39.84
N ASP A 287 -14.11 -27.09 40.32
CA ASP A 287 -13.79 -25.93 39.47
C ASP A 287 -12.71 -26.27 38.44
N TYR A 288 -11.65 -26.99 38.85
CA TYR A 288 -10.59 -27.43 37.94
C TYR A 288 -11.13 -28.36 36.84
N GLU A 289 -12.04 -29.26 37.20
CA GLU A 289 -12.66 -30.20 36.25
C GLU A 289 -13.60 -29.48 35.26
N GLU A 290 -14.27 -28.41 35.69
CA GLU A 290 -15.06 -27.54 34.83
C GLU A 290 -14.17 -26.77 33.85
N VAL A 291 -13.13 -26.09 34.34
CA VAL A 291 -12.16 -25.35 33.48
C VAL A 291 -11.50 -26.29 32.47
N ARG A 292 -11.18 -27.52 32.87
CA ARG A 292 -10.63 -28.52 31.95
C ARG A 292 -11.59 -28.85 30.80
N LYS A 293 -12.88 -28.99 31.08
CA LYS A 293 -13.91 -29.25 30.05
C LYS A 293 -14.10 -28.06 29.12
N GLU A 294 -14.10 -26.84 29.66
CA GLU A 294 -14.17 -25.62 28.85
C GLU A 294 -12.96 -25.47 27.93
N HIS A 295 -11.76 -25.79 28.44
CA HIS A 295 -10.54 -25.76 27.64
C HIS A 295 -10.57 -26.76 26.49
N GLU A 296 -11.03 -27.99 26.76
CA GLU A 296 -11.21 -29.02 25.74
C GLU A 296 -12.22 -28.58 24.67
N LEU A 297 -13.34 -27.98 25.07
CA LEU A 297 -14.33 -27.43 24.14
C LEU A 297 -13.75 -26.29 23.29
N LEU A 298 -12.99 -25.39 23.90
CA LEU A 298 -12.35 -24.27 23.21
C LEU A 298 -11.31 -24.75 22.19
N LEU A 299 -10.54 -25.78 22.54
CA LEU A 299 -9.61 -26.45 21.62
C LEU A 299 -10.35 -27.04 20.41
N GLN A 300 -11.49 -27.70 20.63
CA GLN A 300 -12.31 -28.24 19.54
C GLN A 300 -12.87 -27.14 18.64
N LEU A 301 -13.36 -26.05 19.22
CA LEU A 301 -13.84 -24.88 18.45
C LEU A 301 -12.71 -24.27 17.63
N HIS A 302 -11.54 -24.04 18.22
CA HIS A 302 -10.38 -23.50 17.51
C HIS A 302 -9.97 -24.40 16.32
N MET A 303 -9.95 -25.72 16.52
CA MET A 303 -9.64 -26.68 15.46
C MET A 303 -10.67 -26.64 14.33
N ASN A 304 -11.96 -26.41 14.62
CA ASN A 304 -12.99 -26.25 13.61
C ASN A 304 -12.85 -24.92 12.86
N THR A 305 -12.61 -23.81 13.56
CA THR A 305 -12.37 -22.50 12.92
C THR A 305 -11.15 -22.51 12.01
N LEU A 306 -10.07 -23.21 12.39
CA LEU A 306 -8.91 -23.40 11.51
C LEU A 306 -9.27 -24.15 10.23
N LYS A 307 -10.07 -25.22 10.34
CA LYS A 307 -10.55 -25.97 9.16
C LYS A 307 -11.43 -25.11 8.25
N GLU A 308 -12.34 -24.33 8.83
CA GLU A 308 -13.20 -23.42 8.06
C GLU A 308 -12.38 -22.35 7.34
N ARG A 309 -11.40 -21.74 8.03
CA ARG A 309 -10.46 -20.79 7.41
C ARG A 309 -9.73 -21.42 6.22
N ASP A 310 -9.20 -22.63 6.40
CA ASP A 310 -8.45 -23.32 5.35
C ASP A 310 -9.35 -23.68 4.16
N GLN A 311 -10.60 -24.06 4.42
CA GLN A 311 -11.61 -24.27 3.38
C GLN A 311 -11.90 -22.99 2.60
N PHE A 312 -12.20 -21.88 3.29
CA PHE A 312 -12.44 -20.60 2.64
C PHE A 312 -11.23 -20.10 1.84
N TYR A 313 -10.02 -20.31 2.35
CA TYR A 313 -8.79 -19.97 1.62
C TYR A 313 -8.67 -20.77 0.32
N ASN A 314 -8.93 -22.09 0.37
CA ASN A 314 -8.90 -22.95 -0.81
C ASN A 314 -10.00 -22.57 -1.82
N GLU A 315 -11.22 -22.30 -1.35
CA GLU A 315 -12.33 -21.84 -2.19
C GLU A 315 -12.01 -20.49 -2.85
N LEU A 316 -11.44 -19.54 -2.11
CA LEU A 316 -11.02 -18.25 -2.64
C LEU A 316 -9.94 -18.41 -3.70
N GLN A 317 -8.96 -19.30 -3.48
CA GLN A 317 -7.94 -19.63 -4.46
C GLN A 317 -8.55 -20.27 -5.72
N GLU A 318 -9.53 -21.17 -5.57
CA GLU A 318 -10.22 -21.81 -6.68
C GLU A 318 -11.10 -20.81 -7.48
N ILE A 319 -11.81 -19.92 -6.79
CA ILE A 319 -12.56 -18.82 -7.40
C ILE A 319 -11.63 -17.89 -8.16
N GLN A 320 -10.48 -17.52 -7.59
CA GLN A 320 -9.46 -16.71 -8.29
C GLN A 320 -8.93 -17.40 -9.55
N ARG A 321 -8.77 -18.73 -9.54
CA ARG A 321 -8.33 -19.49 -10.72
C ARG A 321 -9.42 -19.61 -11.80
N THR A 322 -10.69 -19.58 -11.42
CA THR A 322 -11.83 -19.84 -12.33
C THR A 322 -12.54 -18.58 -12.82
N SER A 323 -12.43 -17.46 -12.09
CA SER A 323 -13.15 -16.21 -12.40
C SER A 323 -12.56 -15.42 -13.56
N THR A 324 -11.30 -15.63 -13.93
CA THR A 324 -10.71 -15.11 -15.16
C THR A 324 -10.05 -16.27 -15.92
N PRO A 325 -10.63 -16.74 -17.05
CA PRO A 325 -9.91 -17.70 -17.88
C PRO A 325 -8.64 -17.01 -18.37
N ARG A 326 -7.48 -17.41 -17.82
CA ARG A 326 -6.18 -16.90 -18.23
C ARG A 326 -6.06 -17.06 -19.75
N PRO A 327 -5.59 -16.04 -20.50
CA PRO A 327 -5.38 -16.18 -21.92
C PRO A 327 -4.53 -17.42 -22.21
N ASP A 328 -4.94 -18.18 -23.22
CA ASP A 328 -4.16 -19.32 -23.69
C ASP A 328 -2.96 -18.81 -24.48
N TRP A 329 -1.86 -18.58 -23.76
CA TRP A 329 -0.62 -18.03 -24.29
C TRP A 329 0.07 -18.93 -25.33
N THR A 330 -0.27 -20.22 -25.39
CA THR A 330 0.24 -21.13 -26.43
C THR A 330 -0.19 -20.69 -27.83
N LYS A 331 -1.30 -19.98 -27.97
CA LYS A 331 -1.76 -19.42 -29.25
C LYS A 331 -0.79 -18.38 -29.83
N CYS A 332 -0.04 -17.69 -28.97
CA CYS A 332 0.89 -16.64 -29.38
C CYS A 332 2.15 -17.19 -30.07
N GLU A 333 2.52 -18.44 -29.80
CA GLU A 333 3.67 -19.14 -30.43
C GLU A 333 3.61 -19.12 -31.96
N SER A 334 2.40 -19.22 -32.52
CA SER A 334 2.17 -19.28 -33.96
C SER A 334 2.06 -17.92 -34.65
N ILE A 335 1.83 -16.86 -33.87
CA ILE A 335 1.53 -15.50 -34.38
C ILE A 335 2.80 -14.64 -34.38
N ILE A 336 3.70 -14.86 -33.42
CA ILE A 336 4.89 -14.03 -33.24
C ILE A 336 5.99 -14.43 -34.24
N ALA A 337 6.60 -13.43 -34.86
CA ALA A 337 7.71 -13.64 -35.78
C ALA A 337 8.89 -14.28 -35.03
N GLY A 338 9.40 -15.43 -35.51
CA GLY A 338 10.43 -16.22 -34.81
C GLY A 338 9.92 -17.50 -34.14
N GLY A 339 8.60 -17.73 -34.16
CA GLY A 339 8.00 -19.02 -33.80
C GLY A 339 8.01 -19.35 -32.30
N PRO A 340 7.75 -20.62 -31.94
CA PRO A 340 7.56 -21.04 -30.55
C PRO A 340 8.82 -20.85 -29.69
N GLU A 341 10.01 -21.06 -30.25
CA GLU A 341 11.28 -20.91 -29.52
C GLU A 341 11.49 -19.47 -29.05
N ARG A 342 11.19 -18.48 -29.90
CA ARG A 342 11.30 -17.07 -29.51
C ARG A 342 10.24 -16.68 -28.49
N TRP A 343 9.01 -17.20 -28.62
CA TRP A 343 7.96 -16.95 -27.63
C TRP A 343 8.32 -17.51 -26.26
N LEU A 344 8.90 -18.73 -26.19
CA LEU A 344 9.36 -19.31 -24.93
C LEU A 344 10.39 -18.42 -24.23
N VAL A 345 11.37 -17.91 -24.96
CA VAL A 345 12.37 -16.97 -24.42
C VAL A 345 11.71 -15.67 -23.97
N LEU A 346 10.77 -15.13 -24.75
CA LEU A 346 10.07 -13.90 -24.39
C LEU A 346 9.12 -14.06 -23.19
N ALA A 347 8.58 -15.26 -22.98
CA ALA A 347 7.61 -15.57 -21.93
C ALA A 347 8.23 -16.08 -20.64
N GLU A 348 9.51 -16.47 -20.67
CA GLU A 348 10.21 -17.01 -19.51
C GLU A 348 10.22 -16.02 -18.34
N GLY A 349 9.83 -16.49 -17.15
CA GLY A 349 9.81 -15.69 -15.93
C GLY A 349 8.72 -14.61 -15.85
N LYS A 350 7.86 -14.44 -16.87
CA LYS A 350 6.86 -13.36 -16.90
C LYS A 350 5.48 -13.79 -16.42
N ASN A 351 4.79 -12.86 -15.75
CA ASN A 351 3.41 -13.05 -15.37
C ASN A 351 2.45 -12.77 -16.55
N SER A 352 1.17 -13.12 -16.40
CA SER A 352 0.19 -12.98 -17.49
C SER A 352 -0.04 -11.53 -17.95
N ASP A 353 0.17 -10.55 -17.07
CA ASP A 353 0.00 -9.13 -17.37
C ASP A 353 1.20 -8.62 -18.19
N GLN A 354 2.40 -8.94 -17.74
CA GLN A 354 3.65 -8.70 -18.46
C GLN A 354 3.68 -9.37 -19.85
N LEU A 355 3.05 -10.55 -20.01
CA LEU A 355 2.90 -11.20 -21.32
C LEU A 355 1.99 -10.41 -22.28
N VAL A 356 1.01 -9.65 -21.77
CA VAL A 356 0.20 -8.74 -22.59
C VAL A 356 1.09 -7.63 -23.14
N ASP A 357 1.93 -7.01 -22.31
CA ASP A 357 2.83 -5.94 -22.74
C ASP A 357 3.81 -6.42 -23.82
N VAL A 358 4.43 -7.59 -23.60
CA VAL A 358 5.30 -8.22 -24.60
C VAL A 358 4.56 -8.47 -25.91
N LEU A 359 3.33 -8.97 -25.85
CA LEU A 359 2.52 -9.21 -27.06
C LEU A 359 2.19 -7.90 -27.78
N LEU A 360 1.82 -6.85 -27.05
CA LEU A 360 1.52 -5.54 -27.62
C LEU A 360 2.75 -4.92 -28.30
N GLU A 361 3.93 -5.07 -27.70
CA GLU A 361 5.20 -4.63 -28.29
C GLU A 361 5.54 -5.40 -29.58
N GLU A 362 5.38 -6.72 -29.59
CA GLU A 362 5.65 -7.55 -30.77
C GLU A 362 4.69 -7.26 -31.93
N ILE A 363 3.39 -7.17 -31.65
CA ILE A 363 2.38 -6.81 -32.66
C ILE A 363 2.64 -5.39 -33.17
N GLY A 364 2.89 -4.45 -32.25
CA GLY A 364 3.17 -3.06 -32.59
C GLY A 364 4.43 -2.92 -33.43
N MET A 365 5.47 -3.72 -33.16
CA MET A 365 6.71 -3.71 -33.94
C MET A 365 6.45 -4.16 -35.38
N GLY A 366 5.65 -5.22 -35.56
CA GLY A 366 5.22 -5.68 -36.88
C GLY A 366 4.49 -4.58 -37.65
N LEU A 367 3.49 -3.96 -37.03
CA LEU A 367 2.71 -2.88 -37.63
C LEU A 367 3.56 -1.63 -37.94
N LEU A 368 4.52 -1.28 -37.08
CA LEU A 368 5.45 -0.18 -37.34
C LEU A 368 6.35 -0.48 -38.54
N ARG A 369 6.83 -1.72 -38.69
CA ARG A 369 7.66 -2.10 -39.85
C ARG A 369 6.89 -2.11 -41.16
N GLU A 370 5.59 -2.38 -41.14
CA GLU A 370 4.73 -2.31 -42.33
C GLU A 370 4.45 -0.87 -42.78
N LYS A 371 4.46 0.10 -41.86
CA LYS A 371 4.24 1.52 -42.20
C LYS A 371 5.48 2.13 -42.85
N ASP A 372 5.34 2.56 -44.11
CA ASP A 372 6.40 3.27 -44.84
C ASP A 372 6.47 4.77 -44.51
N PHE A 373 5.32 5.38 -44.17
CA PHE A 373 5.21 6.80 -43.86
C PHE A 373 4.30 7.03 -42.66
N PHE A 374 4.69 7.99 -41.82
CA PHE A 374 3.86 8.54 -40.74
C PHE A 374 3.14 9.80 -41.22
N PRO A 375 1.88 10.01 -40.82
CA PRO A 375 1.22 11.30 -41.02
C PRO A 375 1.82 12.34 -40.07
N GLY A 376 2.17 13.51 -40.60
CA GLY A 376 2.56 14.66 -39.79
C GLY A 376 1.46 15.07 -38.81
N LEU A 377 1.85 15.45 -37.60
CA LEU A 377 0.92 15.85 -36.53
C LEU A 377 0.43 17.29 -36.69
N GLY A 378 1.09 18.13 -37.50
CA GLY A 378 0.78 19.54 -37.70
C GLY A 378 1.56 20.47 -36.77
N PHE A 379 1.15 21.75 -36.74
CA PHE A 379 1.87 22.84 -36.05
C PHE A 379 1.15 23.39 -34.80
N GLY A 380 0.21 22.64 -34.23
CA GLY A 380 -0.53 23.07 -33.04
C GLY A 380 0.36 23.21 -31.81
N ASP A 381 -0.03 24.08 -30.87
CA ASP A 381 0.74 24.36 -29.65
C ASP A 381 0.87 23.13 -28.74
N ALA A 382 -0.10 22.21 -28.78
CA ALA A 382 -0.08 20.94 -28.05
C ALA A 382 0.93 19.91 -28.61
N ILE A 383 1.51 20.15 -29.79
CA ILE A 383 2.45 19.25 -30.43
C ILE A 383 3.87 19.70 -30.08
N PRO A 384 4.74 18.80 -29.59
CA PRO A 384 6.12 19.14 -29.28
C PRO A 384 6.88 19.68 -30.50
N PRO A 385 7.76 20.69 -30.34
CA PRO A 385 8.49 21.31 -31.46
C PRO A 385 9.18 20.32 -32.39
N PHE A 386 9.83 19.29 -31.84
CA PHE A 386 10.55 18.25 -32.58
C PHE A 386 9.65 17.35 -33.45
N LEU A 387 8.32 17.45 -33.33
CA LEU A 387 7.33 16.74 -34.15
C LEU A 387 6.48 17.67 -35.00
N ARG A 388 6.69 19.00 -34.94
CA ARG A 388 5.88 19.96 -35.71
C ARG A 388 6.24 19.89 -37.19
N PHE A 389 5.46 19.08 -37.90
CA PHE A 389 5.60 18.87 -39.33
C PHE A 389 4.24 18.57 -39.94
N ASP A 390 4.03 19.06 -41.15
CA ASP A 390 2.85 18.76 -41.95
C ASP A 390 3.26 18.04 -43.24
N GLY A 391 2.57 16.94 -43.54
CA GLY A 391 2.88 16.04 -44.64
C GLY A 391 3.42 14.66 -44.22
N PRO A 392 3.67 13.76 -45.18
CA PRO A 392 4.11 12.39 -44.92
C PRO A 392 5.60 12.36 -44.53
N VAL A 393 5.91 11.69 -43.42
CA VAL A 393 7.27 11.53 -42.90
C VAL A 393 7.72 10.08 -43.09
N LYS A 394 8.87 9.86 -43.73
CA LYS A 394 9.35 8.50 -44.02
C LYS A 394 9.76 7.76 -42.74
N ASN A 395 9.24 6.55 -42.54
CA ASN A 395 9.69 5.67 -41.48
C ASN A 395 11.06 5.06 -41.82
N LYS A 396 12.03 5.19 -40.92
CA LYS A 396 13.39 4.68 -41.09
C LYS A 396 13.55 3.20 -40.74
N LYS A 397 12.57 2.62 -40.03
CA LYS A 397 12.51 1.19 -39.65
C LYS A 397 13.79 0.65 -38.98
N PRO A 398 14.35 1.33 -37.95
CA PRO A 398 15.52 0.85 -37.23
C PRO A 398 15.21 -0.41 -36.42
N SER A 399 16.26 -1.16 -36.06
CA SER A 399 16.15 -2.22 -35.06
C SER A 399 16.04 -1.66 -33.63
N LYS A 400 15.52 -2.43 -32.66
CA LYS A 400 15.43 -2.01 -31.24
C LYS A 400 16.80 -1.60 -30.71
N LYS A 401 17.83 -2.40 -31.00
CA LYS A 401 19.24 -2.15 -30.67
C LYS A 401 19.78 -0.82 -31.23
N GLU A 402 19.44 -0.49 -32.49
CA GLU A 402 19.84 0.78 -33.09
C GLU A 402 19.22 1.96 -32.37
N VAL A 403 17.93 1.87 -32.00
CA VAL A 403 17.25 2.91 -31.23
C VAL A 403 17.92 3.07 -29.86
N VAL A 404 18.14 1.96 -29.13
CA VAL A 404 18.82 1.99 -27.82
C VAL A 404 20.19 2.66 -27.90
N ASN A 405 21.02 2.27 -28.87
CA ASN A 405 22.35 2.85 -29.04
C ASN A 405 22.28 4.36 -29.35
N LEU A 406 21.33 4.77 -30.19
CA LEU A 406 21.12 6.17 -30.50
C LEU A 406 20.69 6.98 -29.27
N LEU A 407 19.82 6.43 -28.42
CA LEU A 407 19.40 7.07 -27.17
C LEU A 407 20.56 7.15 -26.17
N LYS A 408 21.38 6.10 -26.05
CA LYS A 408 22.60 6.10 -25.21
C LYS A 408 23.56 7.19 -25.66
N ASP A 409 23.75 7.36 -26.96
CA ASP A 409 24.59 8.41 -27.51
C ASP A 409 24.01 9.81 -27.24
N ALA A 410 22.69 9.99 -27.42
CA ALA A 410 22.01 11.25 -27.12
C ALA A 410 22.20 11.64 -25.65
N TRP A 411 22.04 10.69 -24.72
CA TRP A 411 22.28 10.94 -23.30
C TRP A 411 23.74 11.26 -22.97
N LYS A 412 24.71 10.58 -23.60
CA LYS A 412 26.13 10.88 -23.41
C LYS A 412 26.46 12.29 -23.87
N GLU A 413 25.94 12.70 -25.02
CA GLU A 413 26.13 14.06 -25.54
C GLU A 413 25.44 15.09 -24.65
N ARG A 414 24.22 14.81 -24.16
CA ARG A 414 23.49 15.70 -23.25
C ARG A 414 24.22 15.94 -21.94
N ILE A 415 24.79 14.89 -21.35
CA ILE A 415 25.54 14.99 -20.08
C ILE A 415 26.85 15.78 -20.27
N ALA A 416 27.44 15.76 -21.47
CA ALA A 416 28.67 16.49 -21.78
C ALA A 416 28.44 17.96 -22.18
N GLU A 417 27.20 18.35 -22.51
CA GLU A 417 26.87 19.68 -22.99
C GLU A 417 26.67 20.67 -21.82
N GLU A 418 27.38 21.79 -21.87
CA GLU A 418 27.33 22.82 -20.81
C GLU A 418 26.15 23.80 -20.97
N GLN A 419 25.59 23.93 -22.18
CA GLN A 419 24.50 24.86 -22.49
C GLN A 419 23.13 24.19 -22.43
N LYS A 420 22.27 24.72 -21.56
CA LYS A 420 20.95 24.15 -21.26
C LYS A 420 19.86 24.74 -22.16
N GLU A 421 19.81 24.29 -23.40
CA GLU A 421 18.54 24.34 -24.16
C GLU A 421 17.55 23.30 -23.61
N SER A 422 16.27 23.39 -23.97
CA SER A 422 15.27 22.43 -23.49
C SER A 422 15.57 21.02 -24.04
N PHE A 423 15.26 19.96 -23.28
CA PHE A 423 15.52 18.58 -23.73
C PHE A 423 14.95 18.27 -25.13
N PRO A 424 13.71 18.66 -25.47
CA PRO A 424 13.15 18.42 -26.80
C PRO A 424 13.91 19.14 -27.92
N ASP A 425 14.39 20.37 -27.67
CA ASP A 425 15.17 21.14 -28.64
C ASP A 425 16.56 20.51 -28.83
N PHE A 426 17.21 20.12 -27.72
CA PHE A 426 18.46 19.37 -27.74
C PHE A 426 18.35 18.10 -28.56
N PHE A 427 17.30 17.31 -28.32
CA PHE A 427 17.12 16.05 -29.02
C PHE A 427 16.96 16.26 -30.53
N PHE A 428 16.22 17.28 -30.95
CA PHE A 428 16.08 17.59 -32.36
C PHE A 428 17.41 18.06 -32.98
N ASN A 429 18.15 18.94 -32.30
CA ASN A 429 19.46 19.41 -32.72
C ASN A 429 20.49 18.27 -32.79
N PHE A 430 20.42 17.30 -31.88
CA PHE A 430 21.21 16.08 -31.93
C PHE A 430 20.92 15.28 -33.20
N LEU A 431 19.65 15.11 -33.58
CA LEU A 431 19.28 14.42 -34.81
C LEU A 431 19.73 15.17 -36.07
N GLU A 432 19.65 16.50 -36.07
CA GLU A 432 20.18 17.33 -37.16
C GLU A 432 21.70 17.17 -37.32
N ARG A 433 22.46 17.16 -36.21
CA ARG A 433 23.90 16.93 -36.22
C ARG A 433 24.27 15.52 -36.72
N ARG A 434 23.51 14.50 -36.30
CA ARG A 434 23.81 13.09 -36.60
C ARG A 434 23.38 12.63 -37.99
N PHE A 435 22.22 13.08 -38.45
CA PHE A 435 21.61 12.58 -39.70
C PHE A 435 21.40 13.67 -40.77
N GLY A 436 21.61 14.93 -40.42
CA GLY A 436 21.39 16.08 -41.29
C GLY A 436 19.95 16.61 -41.22
N VAL A 437 19.80 17.91 -41.48
CA VAL A 437 18.53 18.67 -41.37
C VAL A 437 17.37 18.02 -42.16
N ASN A 438 17.66 17.46 -43.34
CA ASN A 438 16.63 16.86 -44.19
C ASN A 438 16.06 15.55 -43.63
N GLU A 439 16.83 14.84 -42.82
CA GLU A 439 16.48 13.50 -42.31
C GLU A 439 16.16 13.50 -40.81
N ALA A 440 16.49 14.58 -40.10
CA ALA A 440 16.24 14.74 -38.68
C ALA A 440 14.75 14.55 -38.33
N MET A 441 13.84 15.15 -39.09
CA MET A 441 12.40 15.00 -38.87
C MET A 441 11.92 13.56 -39.07
N ALA A 442 12.46 12.86 -40.07
CA ALA A 442 12.14 11.45 -40.32
C ALA A 442 12.61 10.54 -39.18
N TRP A 443 13.82 10.81 -38.66
CA TRP A 443 14.32 10.14 -37.47
C TRP A 443 13.56 10.51 -36.20
N ALA A 444 13.16 11.77 -36.02
CA ALA A 444 12.39 12.21 -34.85
C ALA A 444 11.07 11.45 -34.73
N TYR A 445 10.28 11.39 -35.81
CA TYR A 445 9.04 10.59 -35.85
C TYR A 445 9.29 9.11 -35.66
N THR A 446 10.32 8.57 -36.33
CA THR A 446 10.64 7.15 -36.22
C THR A 446 11.02 6.76 -34.79
N ILE A 447 11.92 7.51 -34.15
CA ILE A 447 12.35 7.25 -32.77
C ILE A 447 11.17 7.44 -31.81
N PHE A 448 10.40 8.52 -31.98
CA PHE A 448 9.25 8.81 -31.13
C PHE A 448 8.20 7.68 -31.13
N GLU A 449 7.87 7.13 -32.29
CA GLU A 449 6.93 6.00 -32.36
C GLU A 449 7.54 4.70 -31.80
N ASN A 450 8.86 4.50 -31.92
CA ASN A 450 9.54 3.35 -31.31
C ASN A 450 9.55 3.43 -29.78
N ILE A 451 9.98 4.55 -29.19
CA ILE A 451 10.06 4.71 -27.72
C ILE A 451 8.67 4.74 -27.06
N LYS A 452 7.64 5.17 -27.80
CA LYS A 452 6.25 5.11 -27.34
C LYS A 452 5.71 3.68 -27.27
N LEU A 453 6.20 2.80 -28.15
CA LEU A 453 5.81 1.40 -28.24
C LEU A 453 6.52 0.54 -27.18
N PHE A 454 7.84 0.62 -27.11
CA PHE A 454 8.66 -0.27 -26.26
C PHE A 454 8.80 0.27 -24.83
N ARG A 455 7.77 0.04 -24.00
CA ARG A 455 7.75 0.47 -22.60
C ARG A 455 8.55 -0.46 -21.68
N SER A 456 8.76 -1.69 -22.10
CA SER A 456 9.64 -2.64 -21.41
C SER A 456 11.06 -2.11 -21.32
N SER A 457 11.55 -1.37 -22.33
CA SER A 457 12.91 -0.82 -22.34
C SER A 457 13.00 0.39 -21.44
N GLU A 458 13.74 0.25 -20.33
CA GLU A 458 13.86 1.28 -19.31
C GLU A 458 14.40 2.59 -19.91
N ILE A 459 15.46 2.49 -20.73
CA ILE A 459 16.04 3.66 -21.41
C ILE A 459 15.05 4.33 -22.37
N MET A 460 14.24 3.57 -23.11
CA MET A 460 13.24 4.14 -24.02
C MET A 460 12.10 4.80 -23.25
N ASN A 461 11.63 4.16 -22.19
CA ASN A 461 10.56 4.67 -21.34
C ASN A 461 10.99 5.96 -20.62
N GLN A 462 12.20 5.99 -20.05
CA GLN A 462 12.77 7.19 -19.43
C GLN A 462 12.96 8.32 -20.47
N PHE A 463 13.51 8.02 -21.64
CA PHE A 463 13.69 9.01 -22.71
C PHE A 463 12.34 9.59 -23.16
N TYR A 464 11.33 8.74 -23.31
CA TYR A 464 9.98 9.16 -23.65
C TYR A 464 9.36 10.01 -22.54
N ALA A 465 9.53 9.64 -21.27
CA ALA A 465 9.03 10.40 -20.13
C ALA A 465 9.64 11.81 -20.08
N VAL A 466 10.94 11.94 -20.34
CA VAL A 466 11.61 13.25 -20.39
C VAL A 466 11.18 14.07 -21.61
N LEU A 467 11.10 13.47 -22.80
CA LEU A 467 10.63 14.16 -24.01
C LEU A 467 9.21 14.70 -23.88
N MET A 468 8.33 13.97 -23.19
CA MET A 468 6.94 14.36 -22.97
C MET A 468 6.75 15.26 -21.74
N GLY A 469 7.82 15.64 -21.03
CA GLY A 469 7.77 16.46 -19.83
C GLY A 469 7.08 15.78 -18.64
N LYS A 470 7.02 14.44 -18.63
CA LYS A 470 6.53 13.65 -17.49
C LYS A 470 7.57 13.53 -16.38
N ASN A 471 8.85 13.48 -16.75
CA ASN A 471 9.99 13.46 -15.83
C ASN A 471 11.00 14.54 -16.25
N LEU A 472 11.74 15.06 -15.29
CA LEU A 472 12.87 15.96 -15.54
C LEU A 472 14.14 15.18 -15.88
N GLU A 473 15.02 15.84 -16.64
CA GLU A 473 16.36 15.32 -16.97
C GLU A 473 17.18 14.99 -15.72
N SER A 474 17.02 15.77 -14.64
CA SER A 474 17.73 15.57 -13.38
C SER A 474 17.43 14.22 -12.74
N VAL A 475 16.24 13.66 -12.95
CA VAL A 475 15.87 12.33 -12.43
C VAL A 475 16.78 11.27 -13.04
N TYR A 476 16.94 11.27 -14.37
CA TYR A 476 17.81 10.33 -15.06
C TYR A 476 19.29 10.49 -14.64
N ILE A 477 19.76 11.73 -14.51
CA ILE A 477 21.13 12.02 -14.07
C ILE A 477 21.36 11.46 -12.66
N ASN A 478 20.45 11.74 -11.72
CA ASN A 478 20.55 11.27 -10.34
C ASN A 478 20.46 9.73 -10.25
N GLN A 479 19.62 9.10 -11.07
CA GLN A 479 19.53 7.63 -11.14
C GLN A 479 20.87 7.03 -11.57
N LYS A 480 21.48 7.58 -12.62
CA LYS A 480 22.78 7.13 -13.12
C LYS A 480 23.91 7.38 -12.12
N GLU A 481 23.89 8.54 -11.44
CA GLU A 481 24.84 8.84 -10.37
C GLU A 481 24.70 7.86 -9.20
N THR A 482 23.47 7.53 -8.80
CA THR A 482 23.18 6.55 -7.73
C THR A 482 23.72 5.17 -8.07
N LEU A 483 23.49 4.67 -9.30
CA LEU A 483 24.06 3.40 -9.75
C LEU A 483 25.59 3.44 -9.79
N SER A 484 26.16 4.57 -10.24
CA SER A 484 27.62 4.74 -10.27
C SER A 484 28.23 4.77 -8.86
N HIS A 485 27.54 5.36 -7.89
CA HIS A 485 27.94 5.39 -6.48
C HIS A 485 27.88 3.98 -5.89
N LEU A 486 26.76 3.28 -6.07
CA LEU A 486 26.60 1.90 -5.61
C LEU A 486 27.67 0.98 -6.20
N LEU A 487 27.95 1.09 -7.50
CA LEU A 487 29.03 0.32 -8.15
C LEU A 487 30.41 0.64 -7.56
N LYS A 488 30.71 1.90 -7.26
CA LYS A 488 31.98 2.30 -6.61
C LYS A 488 32.12 1.69 -5.22
N GLU A 489 31.06 1.71 -4.42
CA GLU A 489 31.03 1.07 -3.09
C GLU A 489 31.28 -0.44 -3.20
N LEU A 490 30.64 -1.12 -4.16
CA LEU A 490 30.85 -2.55 -4.41
C LEU A 490 32.30 -2.87 -4.80
N ILE A 491 32.89 -2.07 -5.70
CA ILE A 491 34.30 -2.20 -6.08
C ILE A 491 35.23 -1.95 -4.89
N SER A 492 34.89 -1.03 -3.99
CA SER A 492 35.72 -0.70 -2.82
C SER A 492 35.81 -1.83 -1.81
N VAL A 493 34.74 -2.63 -1.69
CA VAL A 493 34.67 -3.80 -0.79
C VAL A 493 35.35 -5.02 -1.40
N ASP A 494 35.34 -5.14 -2.73
CA ASP A 494 36.06 -6.17 -3.49
C ASP A 494 37.57 -5.89 -3.57
N THR A 495 38.25 -6.02 -2.42
CA THR A 495 39.70 -5.79 -2.29
C THR A 495 40.57 -6.67 -3.20
N GLN A 496 40.03 -7.83 -3.64
CA GLN A 496 40.71 -8.77 -4.52
C GLN A 496 40.40 -8.50 -6.01
N ASN A 497 39.45 -7.60 -6.30
CA ASN A 497 38.98 -7.22 -7.63
C ASN A 497 38.50 -8.41 -8.48
N GLU A 498 37.99 -9.44 -7.82
CA GLU A 498 37.50 -10.67 -8.45
C GLU A 498 36.17 -10.44 -9.19
N GLY A 499 35.50 -9.32 -8.92
CA GLY A 499 34.18 -9.02 -9.44
C GLY A 499 33.06 -9.68 -8.64
N SER A 500 33.36 -10.22 -7.45
CA SER A 500 32.39 -10.93 -6.62
C SER A 500 32.40 -10.51 -5.15
N ILE A 501 31.24 -10.58 -4.51
CA ILE A 501 31.03 -10.22 -3.09
C ILE A 501 30.11 -11.22 -2.39
N THR A 502 30.19 -11.29 -1.06
CA THR A 502 29.33 -12.15 -0.25
C THR A 502 27.97 -11.50 0.04
N MET A 503 27.00 -12.32 0.44
CA MET A 503 25.66 -11.88 0.85
C MET A 503 25.69 -10.83 1.96
N GLU A 504 26.53 -11.04 2.99
CA GLU A 504 26.66 -10.11 4.12
C GLU A 504 27.26 -8.75 3.70
N GLN A 505 28.24 -8.77 2.81
CA GLN A 505 28.86 -7.55 2.27
C GLN A 505 27.83 -6.75 1.47
N PHE A 506 27.10 -7.41 0.57
CA PHE A 506 26.08 -6.74 -0.25
C PHE A 506 24.94 -6.16 0.60
N SER A 507 24.43 -6.93 1.56
CA SER A 507 23.40 -6.46 2.50
C SER A 507 23.86 -5.22 3.28
N THR A 508 25.12 -5.22 3.74
CA THR A 508 25.71 -4.07 4.44
C THR A 508 25.82 -2.84 3.53
N ILE A 509 26.20 -3.02 2.26
CA ILE A 509 26.30 -1.94 1.27
C ILE A 509 24.92 -1.35 0.97
N LEU A 510 23.88 -2.19 0.82
CA LEU A 510 22.51 -1.73 0.62
C LEU A 510 22.00 -0.93 1.82
N LYS A 511 22.21 -1.43 3.04
CA LYS A 511 21.83 -0.74 4.29
C LYS A 511 22.55 0.59 4.47
N THR A 512 23.80 0.68 4.02
CA THR A 512 24.60 1.90 4.11
C THR A 512 24.20 2.92 3.05
N ASN A 513 23.95 2.51 1.80
CA ASN A 513 23.54 3.41 0.71
C ASN A 513 22.07 3.83 0.80
N PHE A 514 21.20 2.98 1.37
CA PHE A 514 19.76 3.22 1.46
C PHE A 514 19.26 3.07 2.91
N PRO A 515 19.67 3.97 3.83
CA PRO A 515 19.37 3.84 5.26
C PRO A 515 17.88 3.95 5.62
N LEU A 516 17.06 4.51 4.72
CA LEU A 516 15.62 4.69 4.92
C LEU A 516 14.78 3.50 4.43
N LYS A 517 15.37 2.56 3.69
CA LYS A 517 14.65 1.37 3.21
C LYS A 517 14.35 0.43 4.38
N LYS A 518 13.13 -0.12 4.38
CA LYS A 518 12.70 -1.13 5.35
C LYS A 518 13.45 -2.45 5.11
N GLU A 519 13.58 -3.27 6.14
CA GLU A 519 14.24 -4.58 6.02
C GLU A 519 13.57 -5.47 4.95
N GLU A 520 12.24 -5.39 4.82
CA GLU A 520 11.48 -6.09 3.77
C GLU A 520 11.91 -5.65 2.36
N GLN A 521 12.08 -4.34 2.13
CA GLN A 521 12.51 -3.80 0.85
C GLN A 521 13.97 -4.19 0.54
N ILE A 522 14.82 -4.25 1.57
CA ILE A 522 16.20 -4.73 1.41
C ILE A 522 16.19 -6.22 1.06
N GLN A 523 15.35 -7.02 1.71
CA GLN A 523 15.19 -8.44 1.40
C GLN A 523 14.71 -8.68 -0.02
N GLU A 524 13.75 -7.91 -0.53
CA GLU A 524 13.32 -7.98 -1.93
C GLU A 524 14.47 -7.70 -2.92
N LEU A 525 15.38 -6.76 -2.58
CA LEU A 525 16.57 -6.50 -3.38
C LEU A 525 17.58 -7.65 -3.33
N MET A 526 17.69 -8.34 -2.19
CA MET A 526 18.51 -9.56 -2.07
C MET A 526 17.93 -10.70 -2.94
N GLU A 527 16.61 -10.86 -2.93
CA GLU A 527 15.91 -11.86 -3.75
C GLU A 527 16.03 -11.57 -5.25
N ALA A 528 16.00 -10.29 -5.65
CA ALA A 528 16.18 -9.88 -7.04
C ALA A 528 17.57 -10.25 -7.61
N VAL A 529 18.52 -10.50 -6.72
CA VAL A 529 19.89 -10.90 -7.04
C VAL A 529 20.09 -12.43 -6.95
N GLY A 530 19.04 -13.17 -6.56
CA GLY A 530 19.03 -14.63 -6.45
C GLY A 530 19.27 -15.16 -5.04
N TRP A 531 19.39 -14.28 -4.03
CA TRP A 531 19.55 -14.68 -2.63
C TRP A 531 18.20 -14.73 -1.90
N GLY A 532 17.50 -15.86 -2.11
CA GLY A 532 16.27 -16.20 -1.39
C GLY A 532 16.52 -16.90 -0.05
N PRO A 533 15.45 -17.33 0.65
CA PRO A 533 15.52 -17.97 1.98
C PRO A 533 16.38 -19.25 2.04
N ASP A 534 16.53 -19.93 0.90
CA ASP A 534 17.28 -21.18 0.77
C ASP A 534 18.74 -20.98 0.33
N SER A 535 19.18 -19.73 0.11
CA SER A 535 20.55 -19.44 -0.33
C SER A 535 21.56 -19.57 0.80
N SER A 536 22.77 -19.99 0.47
CA SER A 536 23.83 -20.20 1.46
C SER A 536 24.70 -18.95 1.60
N ASN A 537 25.11 -18.58 2.82
CA ASN A 537 25.98 -17.42 3.05
C ASN A 537 27.35 -17.51 2.31
N SER A 538 27.71 -18.67 1.79
CA SER A 538 28.90 -18.90 0.96
C SER A 538 28.72 -18.55 -0.52
N ASP A 539 27.50 -18.24 -0.96
CA ASP A 539 27.24 -17.91 -2.36
C ASP A 539 27.85 -16.55 -2.71
N MET A 540 28.71 -16.56 -3.71
CA MET A 540 29.38 -15.37 -4.23
C MET A 540 28.56 -14.77 -5.36
N LEU A 541 28.26 -13.48 -5.26
CA LEU A 541 27.55 -12.74 -6.29
C LEU A 541 28.52 -12.01 -7.20
N ASN A 542 28.37 -12.17 -8.52
CA ASN A 542 29.02 -11.31 -9.49
C ASN A 542 28.29 -9.95 -9.57
N TYR A 543 28.84 -8.90 -8.95
CA TYR A 543 28.19 -7.59 -8.95
C TYR A 543 28.34 -6.84 -10.28
N ARG A 544 29.29 -7.24 -11.15
CA ARG A 544 29.49 -6.56 -12.44
C ARG A 544 28.37 -6.86 -13.42
N SER A 545 27.74 -8.03 -13.33
CA SER A 545 26.58 -8.36 -14.15
C SER A 545 25.32 -7.59 -13.73
N LEU A 546 25.17 -7.21 -12.45
CA LEU A 546 23.96 -6.52 -11.95
C LEU A 546 23.64 -5.20 -12.64
N PHE A 547 24.65 -4.50 -13.13
CA PHE A 547 24.50 -3.20 -13.80
C PHE A 547 24.63 -3.33 -15.32
N HIS A 548 24.59 -4.55 -15.84
CA HIS A 548 24.57 -4.77 -17.27
C HIS A 548 23.19 -4.43 -17.82
N GLU A 549 23.18 -3.78 -18.98
CA GLU A 549 21.98 -3.60 -19.79
C GLU A 549 22.16 -4.46 -21.03
N ASP A 550 21.13 -5.22 -21.38
CA ASP A 550 21.15 -6.04 -22.59
C ASP A 550 21.17 -5.18 -23.88
N GLU A 551 21.25 -5.85 -25.04
CA GLU A 551 21.26 -5.17 -26.35
C GLU A 551 19.95 -4.40 -26.64
N GLU A 552 18.89 -4.68 -25.88
CA GLU A 552 17.56 -4.10 -26.00
C GLU A 552 17.27 -3.02 -24.93
N GLY A 553 18.28 -2.69 -24.11
CA GLY A 553 18.19 -1.69 -23.05
C GLY A 553 17.32 -2.12 -21.87
N GLN A 554 17.18 -3.43 -21.64
CA GLN A 554 16.65 -3.98 -20.39
C GLN A 554 17.75 -4.02 -19.34
N SER A 555 17.46 -3.49 -18.16
CA SER A 555 18.32 -3.64 -16.99
C SER A 555 18.06 -4.99 -16.31
N GLU A 556 19.04 -5.50 -15.58
CA GLU A 556 18.87 -6.70 -14.73
C GLU A 556 17.75 -6.52 -13.69
N PRO A 557 17.14 -7.62 -13.21
CA PRO A 557 16.03 -7.58 -12.24
C PRO A 557 16.32 -6.76 -10.99
N PHE A 558 17.57 -6.74 -10.53
CA PHE A 558 18.00 -5.92 -9.39
C PHE A 558 17.78 -4.42 -9.62
N VAL A 559 18.21 -3.89 -10.77
CA VAL A 559 18.08 -2.46 -11.10
C VAL A 559 16.61 -2.10 -11.31
N GLN A 560 15.84 -2.98 -11.96
CA GLN A 560 14.40 -2.79 -12.13
C GLN A 560 13.71 -2.68 -10.76
N ARG A 561 14.00 -3.61 -9.84
CA ARG A 561 13.45 -3.61 -8.48
C ARG A 561 13.85 -2.39 -7.67
N LEU A 562 15.10 -1.94 -7.79
CA LEU A 562 15.57 -0.72 -7.13
C LEU A 562 14.74 0.49 -7.55
N TRP A 563 14.44 0.64 -8.84
CA TRP A 563 13.65 1.77 -9.36
C TRP A 563 12.15 1.62 -9.12
N GLU A 564 11.61 0.41 -9.14
CA GLU A 564 10.22 0.16 -8.71
C GLU A 564 10.01 0.60 -7.25
N GLN A 565 10.94 0.24 -6.36
CA GLN A 565 10.91 0.69 -4.98
C GLN A 565 11.09 2.21 -4.88
N TYR A 566 11.97 2.80 -5.68
CA TYR A 566 12.20 4.25 -5.71
C TYR A 566 10.93 5.04 -6.06
N GLU A 567 10.25 4.65 -7.14
CA GLU A 567 9.00 5.31 -7.55
C GLU A 567 7.88 5.08 -6.54
N SER A 568 7.81 3.89 -5.92
CA SER A 568 6.85 3.60 -4.85
C SER A 568 7.08 4.47 -3.61
N GLU A 569 8.34 4.66 -3.21
CA GLU A 569 8.74 5.52 -2.08
C GLU A 569 8.43 7.00 -2.37
N LYS A 570 8.69 7.45 -3.58
CA LYS A 570 8.39 8.80 -4.04
C LYS A 570 6.89 9.08 -4.03
N GLU A 571 6.07 8.19 -4.59
CA GLU A 571 4.62 8.38 -4.61
C GLU A 571 4.03 8.34 -3.19
N ALA A 572 4.55 7.47 -2.31
CA ALA A 572 4.17 7.45 -0.90
C ALA A 572 4.50 8.77 -0.19
N TYR A 573 5.68 9.35 -0.46
CA TYR A 573 6.08 10.65 0.09
C TYR A 573 5.20 11.80 -0.41
N LEU A 574 4.82 11.80 -1.69
CA LEU A 574 3.94 12.81 -2.26
C LEU A 574 2.50 12.70 -1.75
N GLU A 575 1.99 11.49 -1.54
CA GLU A 575 0.67 11.29 -0.92
C GLU A 575 0.67 11.70 0.56
N GLU A 576 1.76 11.50 1.29
CA GLU A 576 1.93 12.04 2.64
C GLU A 576 1.93 13.58 2.64
N LEU A 577 2.66 14.20 1.71
CA LEU A 577 2.67 15.65 1.54
C LEU A 577 1.28 16.22 1.26
N LYS A 578 0.51 15.52 0.42
CA LYS A 578 -0.87 15.89 0.11
C LYS A 578 -1.79 15.77 1.32
N GLN A 579 -1.62 14.74 2.15
CA GLN A 579 -2.37 14.55 3.39
C GLN A 579 -2.05 15.64 4.42
N GLU A 580 -0.77 15.97 4.61
CA GLU A 580 -0.32 16.99 5.57
C GLU A 580 -0.72 18.42 5.15
N LEU A 581 -0.82 18.68 3.83
CA LEU A 581 -1.30 19.96 3.33
C LEU A 581 -2.77 20.21 3.70
N ASP A 582 -3.60 19.17 3.78
CA ASP A 582 -5.05 19.21 4.06
C ASP A 582 -5.76 20.33 3.26
N LEU A 583 -5.57 20.33 1.94
CA LEU A 583 -6.16 21.27 0.99
C LEU A 583 -6.78 20.52 -0.18
N ASP A 584 -7.84 21.09 -0.74
CA ASP A 584 -8.44 20.54 -1.96
C ASP A 584 -7.48 20.69 -3.16
N PRO A 585 -7.48 19.77 -4.15
CA PRO A 585 -6.56 19.82 -5.29
C PRO A 585 -6.62 21.13 -6.11
N LEU A 586 -7.79 21.79 -6.10
CA LEU A 586 -8.04 23.04 -6.81
C LEU A 586 -7.67 24.29 -6.00
N GLU A 587 -7.40 24.15 -4.70
CA GLU A 587 -7.02 25.26 -3.83
C GLU A 587 -5.58 25.68 -4.07
N GLU A 588 -5.28 26.93 -3.70
CA GLU A 588 -3.94 27.48 -3.81
C GLU A 588 -3.13 27.21 -2.54
N VAL A 589 -1.93 26.67 -2.72
CA VAL A 589 -0.92 26.53 -1.66
C VAL A 589 0.11 27.65 -1.81
N THR A 590 0.40 28.32 -0.69
CA THR A 590 1.46 29.33 -0.63
C THR A 590 2.81 28.67 -0.38
N LEU A 591 3.87 29.31 -0.87
CA LEU A 591 5.25 28.84 -0.68
C LEU A 591 5.58 28.67 0.81
N LEU A 592 5.07 29.57 1.67
CA LEU A 592 5.23 29.46 3.13
C LEU A 592 4.59 28.19 3.70
N LYS A 593 3.35 27.88 3.31
CA LYS A 593 2.65 26.66 3.78
C LYS A 593 3.36 25.41 3.28
N MET A 594 3.75 25.36 2.01
CA MET A 594 4.48 24.24 1.41
C MET A 594 5.84 23.99 2.06
N ARG A 595 6.58 25.06 2.36
CA ARG A 595 7.85 24.98 3.08
C ARG A 595 7.65 24.44 4.49
N GLY A 596 6.63 24.92 5.20
CA GLY A 596 6.27 24.46 6.54
C GLY A 596 5.94 22.97 6.57
N THR A 597 5.09 22.49 5.65
CA THR A 597 4.72 21.07 5.59
C THR A 597 5.91 20.17 5.24
N LEU A 598 6.74 20.56 4.27
CA LEU A 598 7.95 19.81 3.92
C LEU A 598 8.93 19.70 5.10
N MET A 599 9.13 20.79 5.85
CA MET A 599 10.00 20.81 7.04
C MET A 599 9.41 20.02 8.22
N ASN A 600 8.09 19.98 8.36
CA ASN A 600 7.43 19.15 9.37
C ASN A 600 7.57 17.65 9.03
N MET A 601 7.42 17.29 7.76
CA MET A 601 7.54 15.91 7.30
C MET A 601 8.98 15.41 7.31
N ASP A 602 9.94 16.26 6.94
CA ASP A 602 11.38 15.95 6.92
C ASP A 602 12.21 17.05 7.60
N PRO A 603 12.33 17.01 8.94
CA PRO A 603 13.10 17.99 9.71
C PRO A 603 14.59 17.98 9.41
N THR A 604 15.10 16.87 8.87
CA THR A 604 16.52 16.68 8.55
C THR A 604 16.92 17.16 7.17
N MET A 605 15.95 17.58 6.35
CA MET A 605 16.18 18.06 5.00
C MET A 605 17.07 19.31 4.98
N ASP A 606 18.13 19.26 4.18
CA ASP A 606 19.05 20.37 4.05
C ASP A 606 18.44 21.54 3.24
N LYS A 607 19.03 22.73 3.40
CA LYS A 607 18.51 23.94 2.74
C LYS A 607 18.59 23.89 1.21
N GLN A 608 19.54 23.15 0.63
CA GLN A 608 19.70 23.05 -0.82
C GLN A 608 18.63 22.13 -1.42
N THR A 609 18.34 21.00 -0.76
CA THR A 609 17.26 20.11 -1.18
C THR A 609 15.90 20.76 -1.01
N LEU A 610 15.66 21.47 0.10
CA LEU A 610 14.42 22.24 0.28
C LEU A 610 14.26 23.30 -0.82
N SER A 611 15.32 24.07 -1.11
CA SER A 611 15.25 25.10 -2.15
C SER A 611 15.01 24.48 -3.52
N ALA A 612 15.61 23.32 -3.82
CA ALA A 612 15.35 22.59 -5.05
C ALA A 612 13.87 22.18 -5.18
N TYR A 613 13.25 21.63 -4.13
CA TYR A 613 11.84 21.23 -4.17
C TYR A 613 10.90 22.43 -4.33
N LEU A 614 11.15 23.51 -3.59
CA LEU A 614 10.36 24.74 -3.72
C LEU A 614 10.56 25.41 -5.09
N SER A 615 11.80 25.46 -5.58
CA SER A 615 12.14 25.99 -6.90
C SER A 615 11.35 25.28 -8.01
N GLN A 616 11.22 23.95 -7.88
CA GLN A 616 10.56 23.10 -8.83
C GLN A 616 9.04 23.21 -8.75
N ALA A 617 8.47 23.16 -7.54
CA ALA A 617 7.03 23.31 -7.34
C ALA A 617 6.53 24.66 -7.89
N TYR A 618 7.24 25.75 -7.61
CA TYR A 618 6.81 27.10 -7.97
C TYR A 618 7.41 27.65 -9.27
N GLN A 619 8.30 26.91 -9.94
CA GLN A 619 9.06 27.36 -11.13
C GLN A 619 9.82 28.68 -10.89
N ILE A 620 10.50 28.76 -9.75
CA ILE A 620 11.36 29.88 -9.38
C ILE A 620 12.80 29.40 -9.46
N PRO A 621 13.76 30.17 -9.99
CA PRO A 621 15.17 29.78 -9.94
C PRO A 621 15.59 29.47 -8.49
N ALA A 622 16.34 28.38 -8.26
CA ALA A 622 16.70 27.94 -6.90
C ALA A 622 17.45 29.00 -6.07
N ILE A 623 18.13 29.95 -6.74
CA ILE A 623 18.85 31.08 -6.13
C ILE A 623 17.87 32.19 -5.66
N ASP A 624 16.71 32.30 -6.31
CA ASP A 624 15.72 33.35 -6.09
C ASP A 624 14.59 32.90 -5.15
N VAL A 625 14.64 31.66 -4.63
CA VAL A 625 13.66 31.17 -3.65
C VAL A 625 13.83 31.97 -2.35
N PRO A 626 12.83 32.76 -1.92
CA PRO A 626 12.98 33.68 -0.80
C PRO A 626 12.89 32.92 0.53
N LEU A 627 13.92 32.17 0.93
CA LEU A 627 13.90 31.31 2.12
C LEU A 627 13.79 32.07 3.47
N GLU A 628 14.19 33.35 3.49
CA GLU A 628 14.27 34.17 4.71
C GLU A 628 13.21 35.30 4.76
N ASP A 629 12.44 35.50 3.69
CA ASP A 629 11.46 36.59 3.57
C ASP A 629 10.02 36.04 3.59
N GLU A 630 9.47 35.82 4.79
CA GLU A 630 8.16 35.20 5.01
C GLU A 630 7.01 35.97 4.34
N GLU A 631 7.11 37.30 4.23
CA GLU A 631 6.11 38.12 3.54
C GLU A 631 6.07 37.80 2.04
N ARG A 632 7.23 37.64 1.40
CA ARG A 632 7.30 37.21 -0.01
C ARG A 632 6.86 35.77 -0.20
N GLN A 633 7.15 34.88 0.75
CA GLN A 633 6.70 33.48 0.70
C GLN A 633 5.16 33.36 0.78
N GLY A 634 4.50 34.28 1.50
CA GLY A 634 3.04 34.30 1.62
C GLY A 634 2.29 34.81 0.37
N ILE A 635 2.98 35.51 -0.54
CA ILE A 635 2.38 36.08 -1.76
C ILE A 635 2.42 35.10 -2.93
N ILE A 636 3.42 34.24 -2.97
CA ILE A 636 3.62 33.28 -4.07
C ILE A 636 2.73 32.06 -3.81
N SER A 637 1.69 31.90 -4.63
CA SER A 637 0.76 30.79 -4.56
C SER A 637 0.57 30.10 -5.92
N ILE A 638 0.31 28.79 -5.89
CA ILE A 638 -0.08 27.98 -7.05
C ILE A 638 -1.11 26.94 -6.61
N LYS A 639 -1.84 26.35 -7.55
CA LYS A 639 -2.74 25.24 -7.25
C LYS A 639 -1.98 24.03 -6.69
N VAL A 640 -2.55 23.39 -5.67
CA VAL A 640 -1.97 22.20 -5.02
C VAL A 640 -1.66 21.11 -6.04
N GLU A 641 -2.61 20.78 -6.93
CA GLU A 641 -2.40 19.77 -7.98
C GLU A 641 -1.22 20.11 -8.89
N THR A 642 -1.08 21.37 -9.29
CA THR A 642 0.05 21.82 -10.13
C THR A 642 1.39 21.74 -9.39
N ALA A 643 1.42 22.04 -8.09
CA ALA A 643 2.61 21.90 -7.26
C ALA A 643 3.05 20.43 -7.15
N LEU A 644 2.10 19.54 -6.85
CA LEU A 644 2.34 18.11 -6.68
C LEU A 644 2.75 17.45 -8.01
N ASP A 645 2.13 17.81 -9.13
CA ASP A 645 2.52 17.29 -10.45
C ASP A 645 3.96 17.69 -10.81
N ARG A 646 4.36 18.93 -10.52
CA ARG A 646 5.74 19.39 -10.78
C ARG A 646 6.76 18.70 -9.89
N LEU A 647 6.40 18.38 -8.66
CA LEU A 647 7.22 17.58 -7.75
C LEU A 647 7.29 16.12 -8.21
N ARG A 648 6.17 15.54 -8.67
CA ARG A 648 6.13 14.21 -9.27
C ARG A 648 7.03 14.10 -10.51
N MET A 649 7.18 15.17 -11.30
CA MET A 649 8.12 15.20 -12.43
C MET A 649 9.60 15.21 -12.00
N ALA A 650 9.90 15.59 -10.75
CA ALA A 650 11.25 15.85 -10.27
C ALA A 650 11.79 14.73 -9.37
N ASP A 651 13.03 14.91 -8.93
CA ASP A 651 13.70 13.95 -8.04
C ASP A 651 13.35 14.20 -6.57
N THR A 652 12.08 13.97 -6.23
CA THR A 652 11.55 14.20 -4.88
C THR A 652 11.54 12.92 -4.07
N LYS A 653 12.24 12.93 -2.94
CA LYS A 653 12.30 11.81 -2.00
C LYS A 653 12.48 12.30 -0.59
N ARG A 654 12.18 11.44 0.37
CA ARG A 654 12.50 11.65 1.77
C ARG A 654 14.03 11.56 1.96
N VAL A 655 14.59 12.51 2.71
CA VAL A 655 16.03 12.65 2.97
C VAL A 655 16.41 12.04 4.32
N GLY A 656 15.53 12.09 5.33
CA GLY A 656 15.83 11.46 6.62
C GLY A 656 14.68 10.75 7.33
N PRO A 657 14.99 10.11 8.49
CA PRO A 657 14.07 9.24 9.20
C PRO A 657 12.93 10.07 9.83
N ARG A 658 11.72 9.52 9.79
CA ARG A 658 10.55 10.12 10.45
C ARG A 658 10.78 10.17 11.96
N GLU A 659 10.56 11.33 12.57
CA GLU A 659 10.47 11.39 14.04
C GLU A 659 9.26 10.55 14.48
N PRO A 660 9.41 9.62 15.45
CA PRO A 660 8.27 8.88 15.96
C PRO A 660 7.24 9.86 16.52
N GLU A 661 5.99 9.72 16.08
CA GLU A 661 4.88 10.51 16.65
C GLU A 661 4.94 10.40 18.17
N PRO A 662 4.86 11.52 18.91
CA PRO A 662 4.79 11.47 20.35
C PRO A 662 3.53 10.67 20.71
N ALA A 663 3.74 9.50 21.31
CA ALA A 663 2.67 8.62 21.76
C ALA A 663 1.67 9.44 22.59
N SER A 664 0.47 9.60 22.04
CA SER A 664 -0.65 10.30 22.70
C SER A 664 -1.39 9.38 23.66
#